data_AF-A0A094ESW3-F1
#
_entry.id   AF-A0A094ESW3-F1
#
_cell.length_a   1.000
_cell.length_b   1.000
_cell.length_c   1.000
_cell.angle_alpha   90.00
_cell.angle_beta   90.00
_cell.angle_gamma   90.00
#
_symmetry.space_group_name_H-M   'P 1'
#
loop_
_entity.id
_entity.type
_entity.pdbx_description
1 polymer ?
#
loop_
_entity_poly.entity_id
_entity_poly.type
_entity_poly.pdbx_seq_one_letter_code
_entity_poly.pdbx_strand_id
1 'polypeptide(L)'
;MAPAVTPNPVTDHLLQDSEGSETKPQFAIDGHEIQENGHTETAKPQQLQRYWMRTLALILIPPIITIWYGIIWVRLVLGIENDDAAKYRTFSGSLIYYSWFIIGVFGLSWAQYGLLGVEVAMLQTPFWKAPNLVATLMHSNTTWSSPSGWCKAVYHRQFHMLWCLLALLSILPFIAFPLSGLVFELGDGHISASENPFVVGRNMTTYNNATIEDEKIPADWGMGLTPTIPGFGVIYTAPGIDRSAHSCLEKLPSTLPLTGSIPDMFLAPQADVPVSGKAWGLRLKYECSIVSKVSELTILSEKPVSIFSNVDSLSTGTRPVITLRTPSGSSIKIFNSSSNPNDLNMWSYSEMGISVSTLTGATYRNKTLVHGTLVGNAYDIPVDISESMVLEYALWQLQFQAYYDKPNETLPFNSTLGPVIEGMGSPFFLSENKTLVSNNTFFKIRQGQNFTISEPGAPLLPVKLNASITDLRDYFNPTSLTDYVLHTYPKPVLEPIMEVAAPIGVRCVVSSGAGTATLDGVTSTFSNFSRVDPYNNTQGQTGGVFGHRAQQILSATGFADFYLTSHLPGIQSADGNLGRYQGYIPSPALLRSVLAAYGIDAIDRMYGLTPGLEAAWESTDLTSSRKGKILTVASLIPGHGTGYAVLALFCLWSGLSVVLGLVYGFRKRPSDKLDGYSMFKQGADMADDIKHDDGVLRGQTFYENKTLRALPGR
;
A
#
# COMPACT_ATOMS: atom_id res chain seq x y z
N MET A 1 -0.39 70.39 21.41
CA MET A 1 0.12 71.11 20.23
C MET A 1 -0.99 71.11 19.20
N ALA A 2 -1.44 72.31 18.82
CA ALA A 2 -2.62 72.62 18.02
C ALA A 2 -2.40 72.33 16.50
N PRO A 3 -3.43 72.44 15.63
CA PRO A 3 -4.79 71.89 15.75
C PRO A 3 -5.39 71.34 14.41
N ALA A 4 -6.56 70.70 14.55
CA ALA A 4 -7.77 70.71 13.69
C ALA A 4 -7.69 70.39 12.18
N VAL A 5 -8.59 69.54 11.68
CA VAL A 5 -9.81 69.94 10.92
C VAL A 5 -10.79 68.75 10.85
N THR A 6 -12.05 69.07 11.16
CA THR A 6 -13.28 68.26 11.12
C THR A 6 -13.85 68.04 9.70
N PRO A 7 -14.82 67.12 9.53
CA PRO A 7 -15.19 66.52 8.23
C PRO A 7 -16.43 67.16 7.56
N ASN A 8 -16.71 66.66 6.34
CA ASN A 8 -17.95 66.68 5.53
C ASN A 8 -17.86 67.52 4.21
N PRO A 9 -18.91 67.57 3.36
CA PRO A 9 -19.11 66.73 2.16
C PRO A 9 -19.37 67.57 0.89
N VAL A 10 -19.17 67.07 -0.35
CA VAL A 10 -19.60 67.78 -1.58
C VAL A 10 -19.82 66.72 -2.69
N THR A 11 -20.99 66.47 -3.30
CA THR A 11 -22.04 67.25 -4.01
C THR A 11 -21.72 67.56 -5.49
N ASP A 12 -22.68 67.22 -6.35
CA ASP A 12 -22.81 67.50 -7.78
C ASP A 12 -22.63 68.98 -8.18
N HIS A 13 -22.10 69.23 -9.40
CA HIS A 13 -22.79 69.93 -10.51
C HIS A 13 -21.82 70.38 -11.64
N LEU A 14 -22.22 70.03 -12.87
CA LEU A 14 -22.27 70.80 -14.14
C LEU A 14 -21.24 71.90 -14.52
N LEU A 15 -20.86 71.89 -15.81
CA LEU A 15 -20.69 72.99 -16.81
C LEU A 15 -19.77 72.44 -17.96
N GLN A 16 -20.08 72.31 -19.27
CA GLN A 16 -20.86 73.08 -20.27
C GLN A 16 -20.30 74.52 -20.42
N ASP A 17 -19.81 75.07 -21.55
CA ASP A 17 -19.86 74.96 -23.04
C ASP A 17 -18.45 75.36 -23.62
N SER A 18 -18.04 75.30 -24.90
CA SER A 18 -18.72 75.73 -26.14
C SER A 18 -18.02 75.29 -27.46
N GLU A 19 -18.89 74.93 -28.42
CA GLU A 19 -18.96 75.18 -29.88
C GLU A 19 -17.79 75.04 -30.89
N GLY A 20 -18.12 74.35 -31.99
CA GLY A 20 -17.48 74.42 -33.30
C GLY A 20 -18.11 73.49 -34.36
N SER A 21 -19.25 73.91 -34.94
CA SER A 21 -19.82 73.64 -36.28
C SER A 21 -19.55 72.31 -37.01
N GLU A 22 -20.61 71.58 -37.41
CA GLU A 22 -20.88 71.22 -38.82
C GLU A 22 -22.18 70.38 -39.02
N THR A 23 -23.15 71.02 -39.68
CA THR A 23 -24.05 70.53 -40.75
C THR A 23 -24.77 69.16 -40.69
N LYS A 24 -26.10 69.27 -40.75
CA LYS A 24 -27.13 68.25 -41.02
C LYS A 24 -27.24 67.95 -42.54
N PRO A 25 -27.60 66.72 -42.96
CA PRO A 25 -28.41 66.53 -44.17
C PRO A 25 -29.66 65.68 -43.84
N GLN A 26 -30.87 66.23 -43.89
CA GLN A 26 -31.77 66.38 -45.06
C GLN A 26 -32.23 65.06 -45.69
N PHE A 27 -33.51 64.77 -45.47
CA PHE A 27 -34.37 63.91 -46.27
C PHE A 27 -34.41 64.42 -47.72
N ALA A 28 -34.25 63.52 -48.68
CA ALA A 28 -34.63 63.73 -50.07
C ALA A 28 -35.58 62.60 -50.48
N ILE A 29 -36.84 62.97 -50.70
CA ILE A 29 -37.75 62.26 -51.59
C ILE A 29 -37.37 62.71 -52.99
N ASP A 30 -37.03 61.77 -53.87
CA ASP A 30 -37.12 62.00 -55.31
C ASP A 30 -37.72 60.77 -55.97
N GLY A 31 -38.76 61.02 -56.77
CA GLY A 31 -39.53 60.01 -57.45
C GLY A 31 -38.73 59.40 -58.58
N HIS A 32 -38.81 58.07 -58.69
CA HIS A 32 -38.62 57.42 -59.97
C HIS A 32 -39.94 56.78 -60.41
N GLU A 33 -40.33 57.27 -61.57
CA GLU A 33 -41.39 56.86 -62.49
C GLU A 33 -41.62 55.35 -62.54
N ILE A 34 -42.90 54.99 -62.61
CA ILE A 34 -43.40 53.66 -62.94
C ILE A 34 -42.92 53.33 -64.35
N GLN A 35 -42.02 52.35 -64.47
CA GLN A 35 -41.90 51.56 -65.70
C GLN A 35 -42.19 50.10 -65.37
N GLU A 36 -43.43 49.75 -65.63
CA GLU A 36 -43.94 48.38 -65.72
C GLU A 36 -43.15 47.65 -66.81
N ASN A 37 -42.35 46.65 -66.42
CA ASN A 37 -41.92 45.56 -67.30
C ASN A 37 -41.54 44.37 -66.44
N GLY A 38 -42.45 43.40 -66.38
CA GLY A 38 -42.24 42.13 -65.71
C GLY A 38 -41.16 41.33 -66.42
N HIS A 39 -40.10 40.97 -65.69
CA HIS A 39 -39.29 39.79 -65.94
C HIS A 39 -38.98 39.12 -64.61
N THR A 40 -39.45 37.88 -64.50
CA THR A 40 -39.19 36.95 -63.42
C THR A 40 -37.70 36.62 -63.42
N GLU A 41 -36.88 37.42 -62.73
CA GLU A 41 -35.50 37.01 -62.44
C GLU A 41 -35.55 35.82 -61.49
N THR A 42 -35.30 34.65 -62.06
CA THR A 42 -35.11 33.40 -61.35
C THR A 42 -33.90 33.57 -60.42
N ALA A 43 -34.16 33.54 -59.11
CA ALA A 43 -33.14 33.61 -58.07
C ALA A 43 -31.99 32.61 -58.35
N LYS A 44 -30.76 33.11 -58.45
CA LYS A 44 -29.56 32.26 -58.61
C LYS A 44 -29.53 31.16 -57.54
N PRO A 45 -29.32 29.88 -57.91
CA PRO A 45 -29.27 28.79 -56.94
C PRO A 45 -28.12 28.99 -55.96
N GLN A 46 -28.42 28.82 -54.68
CA GLN A 46 -27.52 29.03 -53.55
C GLN A 46 -26.31 28.08 -53.66
N GLN A 47 -25.09 28.62 -53.66
CA GLN A 47 -23.86 27.84 -53.83
C GLN A 47 -23.56 27.02 -52.56
N LEU A 48 -23.69 25.69 -52.65
CA LEU A 48 -23.45 24.77 -51.53
C LEU A 48 -21.93 24.56 -51.31
N GLN A 49 -21.42 24.89 -50.12
CA GLN A 49 -20.00 24.75 -49.74
C GLN A 49 -19.78 23.61 -48.72
N ARG A 50 -18.54 23.13 -48.61
CA ARG A 50 -18.11 22.16 -47.58
C ARG A 50 -17.31 22.87 -46.50
N TYR A 51 -17.68 22.65 -45.24
CA TYR A 51 -17.04 23.26 -44.08
C TYR A 51 -16.29 22.20 -43.27
N TRP A 52 -15.04 21.94 -43.67
CA TRP A 52 -14.24 20.83 -43.12
C TRP A 52 -13.84 21.02 -41.66
N MET A 53 -13.55 22.26 -41.23
CA MET A 53 -13.02 22.53 -39.88
C MET A 53 -13.97 22.12 -38.75
N ARG A 54 -15.28 22.43 -38.86
CA ARG A 54 -16.27 22.02 -37.85
C ARG A 54 -16.47 20.51 -37.79
N THR A 55 -16.48 19.88 -38.95
CA THR A 55 -16.63 18.44 -39.08
C THR A 55 -15.44 17.71 -38.47
N LEU A 56 -14.23 18.18 -38.75
CA LEU A 56 -13.02 17.66 -38.11
C LEU A 56 -13.01 17.91 -36.60
N ALA A 57 -13.44 19.08 -36.13
CA ALA A 57 -13.57 19.37 -34.71
C ALA A 57 -14.54 18.41 -34.00
N LEU A 58 -15.71 18.11 -34.60
CA LEU A 58 -16.69 17.18 -34.05
C LEU A 58 -16.19 15.73 -34.02
N ILE A 59 -15.37 15.33 -35.01
CA ILE A 59 -14.83 13.96 -35.10
C ILE A 59 -13.63 13.77 -34.17
N LEU A 60 -12.74 14.77 -34.04
CA LEU A 60 -11.45 14.61 -33.36
C LEU A 60 -11.50 15.00 -31.88
N ILE A 61 -12.17 16.11 -31.53
CA ILE A 61 -12.12 16.64 -30.15
C ILE A 61 -12.76 15.68 -29.14
N PRO A 62 -13.97 15.13 -29.38
CA PRO A 62 -14.60 14.24 -28.40
C PRO A 62 -13.79 12.97 -28.10
N PRO A 63 -13.26 12.23 -29.09
CA PRO A 63 -12.34 11.12 -28.82
C PRO A 63 -11.07 11.52 -28.07
N ILE A 64 -10.43 12.64 -28.44
CA ILE A 64 -9.20 13.09 -27.76
C ILE A 64 -9.47 13.34 -26.27
N ILE A 65 -10.56 14.04 -25.94
CA ILE A 65 -10.95 14.31 -24.54
C ILE A 65 -11.27 13.01 -23.80
N THR A 66 -11.99 12.09 -24.44
CA THR A 66 -12.37 10.80 -23.84
C THR A 66 -11.14 9.94 -23.56
N ILE A 67 -10.21 9.86 -24.51
CA ILE A 67 -8.94 9.12 -24.35
C ILE A 67 -8.11 9.75 -23.23
N TRP A 68 -8.00 11.09 -23.20
CA TRP A 68 -7.24 11.77 -22.16
C TRP A 68 -7.83 11.55 -20.77
N TYR A 69 -9.16 11.65 -20.62
CA TYR A 69 -9.84 11.33 -19.36
C TYR A 69 -9.61 9.87 -18.95
N GLY A 70 -9.72 8.94 -19.91
CA GLY A 70 -9.45 7.52 -19.67
C GLY A 70 -8.02 7.26 -19.19
N ILE A 71 -7.03 7.96 -19.74
CA ILE A 71 -5.63 7.91 -19.28
C ILE A 71 -5.54 8.42 -17.85
N ILE A 72 -6.09 9.61 -17.56
CA ILE A 72 -6.06 10.19 -16.20
C ILE A 72 -6.68 9.22 -15.19
N TRP A 73 -7.91 8.77 -15.46
CA TRP A 73 -8.66 7.95 -14.51
C TRP A 73 -8.08 6.54 -14.34
N VAL A 74 -7.88 5.81 -15.44
CA VAL A 74 -7.50 4.38 -15.37
C VAL A 74 -6.01 4.21 -15.09
N ARG A 75 -5.14 5.03 -15.69
CA ARG A 75 -3.68 4.87 -15.54
C ARG A 75 -3.10 5.71 -14.41
N LEU A 76 -3.52 6.97 -14.25
CA LEU A 76 -2.84 7.91 -13.36
C LEU A 76 -3.49 8.03 -11.97
N VAL A 77 -4.77 7.66 -11.84
CA VAL A 77 -5.49 7.61 -10.56
C VAL A 77 -5.60 6.16 -10.08
N LEU A 78 -6.37 5.32 -10.77
CA LEU A 78 -6.64 3.93 -10.34
C LEU A 78 -5.42 3.01 -10.46
N GLY A 79 -4.61 3.18 -11.50
CA GLY A 79 -3.42 2.35 -11.74
C GLY A 79 -2.32 2.45 -10.68
N ILE A 80 -2.49 3.33 -9.68
CA ILE A 80 -1.49 3.67 -8.67
C ILE A 80 -2.03 3.47 -7.23
N GLU A 81 -3.26 2.98 -7.09
CA GLU A 81 -3.96 2.86 -5.80
C GLU A 81 -3.43 1.71 -4.92
N ASN A 82 -2.55 0.86 -5.46
CA ASN A 82 -1.98 -0.27 -4.72
C ASN A 82 -1.00 0.15 -3.60
N ASP A 83 -0.52 1.40 -3.58
CA ASP A 83 0.25 1.93 -2.45
C ASP A 83 -0.04 3.43 -2.19
N ASP A 84 -1.10 3.67 -1.42
CA ASP A 84 -1.47 5.00 -0.95
C ASP A 84 -0.64 5.47 0.26
N ALA A 85 0.22 4.60 0.81
CA ALA A 85 1.06 4.91 1.98
C ALA A 85 2.30 5.72 1.58
N ALA A 86 2.97 5.37 0.48
CA ALA A 86 4.17 6.06 0.00
C ALA A 86 3.90 7.40 -0.69
N LYS A 87 2.71 7.56 -1.30
CA LYS A 87 2.28 8.77 -2.01
C LYS A 87 3.33 9.33 -2.97
N TYR A 88 4.02 8.46 -3.71
CA TYR A 88 5.08 8.84 -4.65
C TYR A 88 4.59 8.79 -6.11
N ARG A 89 5.04 9.74 -6.94
CA ARG A 89 4.73 9.84 -8.37
C ARG A 89 5.96 10.21 -9.19
N THR A 90 5.99 9.80 -10.46
CA THR A 90 7.07 10.16 -11.40
C THR A 90 6.93 11.58 -11.96
N PHE A 91 5.71 12.14 -11.96
CA PHE A 91 5.42 13.47 -12.50
C PHE A 91 4.55 14.28 -11.53
N SER A 92 4.50 15.59 -11.76
CA SER A 92 3.64 16.49 -10.99
C SER A 92 2.18 16.34 -11.40
N GLY A 93 1.32 16.08 -10.41
CA GLY A 93 -0.14 16.03 -10.60
C GLY A 93 -0.72 17.37 -11.04
N SER A 94 -0.05 18.50 -10.72
CA SER A 94 -0.50 19.84 -11.08
C SER A 94 -0.64 20.04 -12.58
N LEU A 95 0.33 19.54 -13.38
CA LEU A 95 0.27 19.69 -14.84
C LEU A 95 -0.95 19.00 -15.43
N ILE A 96 -1.27 17.79 -14.95
CA ILE A 96 -2.42 17.03 -15.41
C ILE A 96 -3.71 17.69 -14.94
N TYR A 97 -3.78 18.08 -13.67
CA TYR A 97 -4.95 18.75 -13.11
C TYR A 97 -5.29 20.04 -13.88
N TYR A 98 -4.31 20.90 -14.13
CA TYR A 98 -4.53 22.13 -14.90
C TYR A 98 -4.78 21.88 -16.38
N SER A 99 -4.20 20.83 -16.98
CA SER A 99 -4.56 20.42 -18.36
C SER A 99 -6.05 20.05 -18.46
N TRP A 100 -6.56 19.31 -17.47
CA TRP A 100 -7.97 18.93 -17.41
C TRP A 100 -8.87 20.13 -17.13
N PHE A 101 -8.43 21.06 -16.27
CA PHE A 101 -9.14 22.30 -16.01
C PHE A 101 -9.36 23.12 -17.30
N ILE A 102 -8.32 23.30 -18.12
CA ILE A 102 -8.42 24.02 -19.39
C ILE A 102 -9.41 23.31 -20.33
N ILE A 103 -9.34 21.97 -20.43
CA ILE A 103 -10.27 21.17 -21.22
C ILE A 103 -11.71 21.32 -20.70
N GLY A 104 -11.91 21.35 -19.38
CA GLY A 104 -13.23 21.56 -18.77
C GLY A 104 -13.82 22.94 -19.06
N VAL A 105 -13.00 23.99 -19.10
CA VAL A 105 -13.44 25.36 -19.41
C VAL A 105 -13.89 25.49 -20.88
N PHE A 106 -13.13 24.94 -21.83
CA PHE A 106 -13.41 25.12 -23.26
C PHE A 106 -14.19 23.98 -23.91
N GLY A 107 -14.26 22.81 -23.27
CA GLY A 107 -14.78 21.58 -23.84
C GLY A 107 -16.24 21.68 -24.30
N LEU A 108 -17.09 22.36 -23.52
CA LEU A 108 -18.49 22.61 -23.90
C LEU A 108 -18.60 23.49 -25.14
N SER A 109 -17.80 24.55 -25.23
CA SER A 109 -17.79 25.44 -26.41
C SER A 109 -17.30 24.71 -27.65
N TRP A 110 -16.28 23.85 -27.53
CA TRP A 110 -15.79 23.02 -28.63
C TRP A 110 -16.83 21.99 -29.09
N ALA A 111 -17.55 21.37 -28.15
CA ALA A 111 -18.65 20.45 -28.46
C ALA A 111 -19.75 21.14 -29.27
N GLN A 112 -20.19 22.31 -28.81
CA GLN A 112 -21.20 23.13 -29.49
C GLN A 112 -20.72 23.58 -30.88
N TYR A 113 -19.46 23.99 -31.01
CA TYR A 113 -18.88 24.44 -32.27
C TYR A 113 -18.99 23.37 -33.38
N GLY A 114 -18.73 22.10 -33.05
CA GLY A 114 -18.87 20.99 -33.98
C GLY A 114 -20.32 20.66 -34.32
N LEU A 115 -21.21 20.62 -33.32
CA LEU A 115 -22.62 20.24 -33.48
C LEU A 115 -23.40 21.24 -34.36
N LEU A 116 -23.14 22.54 -34.24
CA LEU A 116 -23.75 23.57 -35.09
C LEU A 116 -23.54 23.33 -36.59
N GLY A 117 -22.39 22.75 -36.96
CA GLY A 117 -22.12 22.43 -38.36
C GLY A 117 -22.96 21.25 -38.87
N VAL A 118 -23.14 20.22 -38.04
CA VAL A 118 -23.90 19.03 -38.42
C VAL A 118 -25.41 19.27 -38.39
N GLU A 119 -25.90 20.10 -37.46
CA GLU A 119 -27.31 20.50 -37.36
C GLU A 119 -27.88 20.98 -38.71
N VAL A 120 -27.19 21.92 -39.37
CA VAL A 120 -27.63 22.45 -40.68
C VAL A 120 -27.66 21.35 -41.73
N ALA A 121 -26.66 20.46 -41.75
CA ALA A 121 -26.61 19.35 -42.71
C ALA A 121 -27.71 18.31 -42.47
N MET A 122 -28.12 18.11 -41.21
CA MET A 122 -29.21 17.21 -40.84
C MET A 122 -30.57 17.79 -41.22
N LEU A 123 -30.84 19.06 -40.91
CA LEU A 123 -32.10 19.73 -41.27
C LEU A 123 -32.44 19.64 -42.76
N GLN A 124 -31.42 19.60 -43.63
CA GLN A 124 -31.60 19.45 -45.07
C GLN A 124 -32.05 18.05 -45.53
N THR A 125 -32.09 17.07 -44.63
CA THR A 125 -32.49 15.70 -44.97
C THR A 125 -33.97 15.45 -44.65
N PRO A 126 -34.68 14.68 -45.47
CA PRO A 126 -36.11 14.43 -45.25
C PRO A 126 -36.44 13.84 -43.88
N PHE A 127 -35.53 13.05 -43.32
CA PHE A 127 -35.70 12.36 -42.04
C PHE A 127 -35.60 13.29 -40.82
N TRP A 128 -34.78 14.35 -40.90
CA TRP A 128 -34.50 15.26 -39.78
C TRP A 128 -35.11 16.65 -39.97
N LYS A 129 -35.94 16.83 -41.00
CA LYS A 129 -36.56 18.10 -41.37
C LYS A 129 -37.33 18.73 -40.20
N ALA A 130 -37.27 20.06 -40.07
CA ALA A 130 -38.06 20.76 -39.06
C ALA A 130 -39.58 20.67 -39.40
N PRO A 131 -40.44 20.29 -38.43
CA PRO A 131 -41.88 20.11 -38.70
C PRO A 131 -42.62 21.42 -38.96
N ASN A 132 -42.16 22.54 -38.40
CA ASN A 132 -42.77 23.85 -38.52
C ASN A 132 -41.73 24.97 -38.38
N LEU A 133 -42.15 26.21 -38.66
CA LEU A 133 -41.27 27.39 -38.56
C LEU A 133 -40.80 27.64 -37.12
N VAL A 134 -41.64 27.37 -36.11
CA VAL A 134 -41.25 27.44 -34.69
C VAL A 134 -40.06 26.53 -34.38
N ALA A 135 -40.06 25.28 -34.86
CA ALA A 135 -38.95 24.35 -34.69
C ALA A 135 -37.67 24.81 -35.42
N THR A 136 -37.82 25.42 -36.59
CA THR A 136 -36.69 26.01 -37.35
C THR A 136 -36.05 27.16 -36.57
N LEU A 137 -36.88 28.02 -35.96
CA LEU A 137 -36.44 29.14 -35.13
C LEU A 137 -35.84 28.65 -33.79
N MET A 138 -36.32 27.54 -33.22
CA MET A 138 -35.71 26.89 -32.05
C MET A 138 -34.30 26.36 -32.34
N HIS A 139 -34.05 25.86 -33.56
CA HIS A 139 -32.72 25.49 -34.04
C HIS A 139 -31.83 26.73 -34.27
N SER A 140 -32.38 27.80 -34.86
CA SER A 140 -31.62 29.04 -35.06
C SER A 140 -31.14 29.67 -33.76
N ASN A 141 -31.98 29.62 -32.72
CA ASN A 141 -31.62 30.08 -31.38
C ASN A 141 -30.82 29.05 -30.57
N THR A 142 -30.47 27.90 -31.17
CA THR A 142 -29.66 26.84 -30.56
C THR A 142 -30.21 26.36 -29.21
N THR A 143 -31.54 26.26 -29.08
CA THR A 143 -32.21 25.94 -27.81
C THR A 143 -31.83 24.57 -27.23
N TRP A 144 -31.28 23.67 -28.04
CA TRP A 144 -30.75 22.38 -27.61
C TRP A 144 -29.36 22.48 -26.97
N SER A 145 -28.68 23.63 -26.99
CA SER A 145 -27.26 23.73 -26.58
C SER A 145 -27.03 24.14 -25.11
N SER A 146 -28.06 24.67 -24.44
CA SER A 146 -27.93 25.29 -23.12
C SER A 146 -29.10 24.97 -22.19
N PRO A 147 -28.89 24.97 -20.85
CA PRO A 147 -29.94 24.67 -19.87
C PRO A 147 -31.16 25.59 -19.97
N SER A 148 -30.96 26.87 -20.25
CA SER A 148 -32.07 27.82 -20.42
C SER A 148 -32.92 27.48 -21.66
N GLY A 149 -32.29 26.99 -22.73
CA GLY A 149 -32.98 26.48 -23.91
C GLY A 149 -33.72 25.18 -23.65
N TRP A 150 -33.13 24.25 -22.90
CA TRP A 150 -33.78 22.99 -22.48
C TRP A 150 -35.02 23.26 -21.64
N CYS A 151 -34.92 24.13 -20.63
CA CYS A 151 -36.06 24.50 -19.80
C CYS A 151 -37.19 25.15 -20.61
N LYS A 152 -36.87 26.02 -21.58
CA LYS A 152 -37.87 26.61 -22.48
C LYS A 152 -38.56 25.55 -23.34
N ALA A 153 -37.81 24.60 -23.89
CA ALA A 153 -38.38 23.50 -24.68
C ALA A 153 -39.29 22.59 -23.84
N VAL A 154 -38.90 22.29 -22.59
CA VAL A 154 -39.70 21.53 -21.62
C VAL A 154 -40.97 22.28 -21.24
N TYR A 155 -40.86 23.56 -20.89
CA TYR A 155 -41.99 24.39 -20.50
C TYR A 155 -43.04 24.51 -21.63
N HIS A 156 -42.58 24.73 -22.86
CA HIS A 156 -43.47 24.85 -24.02
C HIS A 156 -43.80 23.50 -24.71
N ARG A 157 -43.30 22.38 -24.18
CA ARG A 157 -43.49 21.00 -24.68
C ARG A 157 -43.20 20.84 -26.17
N GLN A 158 -42.13 21.47 -26.67
CA GLN A 158 -41.71 21.39 -28.07
C GLN A 158 -40.52 20.42 -28.19
N PHE A 159 -40.80 19.18 -28.58
CA PHE A 159 -39.79 18.13 -28.75
C PHE A 159 -39.94 17.50 -30.13
N HIS A 160 -38.85 17.49 -30.90
CA HIS A 160 -38.75 16.78 -32.17
C HIS A 160 -37.44 16.03 -32.25
N MET A 161 -37.40 15.03 -33.12
CA MET A 161 -36.35 14.00 -33.12
C MET A 161 -34.93 14.58 -33.21
N LEU A 162 -34.71 15.57 -34.09
CA LEU A 162 -33.40 16.22 -34.23
C LEU A 162 -33.00 17.00 -32.97
N TRP A 163 -33.95 17.76 -32.39
CA TRP A 163 -33.70 18.51 -31.16
C TRP A 163 -33.37 17.58 -30.00
N CYS A 164 -34.10 16.47 -29.83
CA CYS A 164 -33.82 15.50 -28.77
C CYS A 164 -32.41 14.89 -28.91
N LEU A 165 -31.96 14.58 -30.14
CA LEU A 165 -30.62 14.05 -30.37
C LEU A 165 -29.53 15.08 -30.04
N LEU A 166 -29.67 16.32 -30.52
CA LEU A 166 -28.71 17.39 -30.26
C LEU A 166 -28.70 17.82 -28.78
N ALA A 167 -29.87 17.79 -28.13
CA ALA A 167 -29.99 18.03 -26.70
C ALA A 167 -29.34 16.91 -25.88
N LEU A 168 -29.50 15.64 -26.26
CA LEU A 168 -28.78 14.53 -25.62
C LEU A 168 -27.26 14.74 -25.73
N LEU A 169 -26.77 15.10 -26.93
CA LEU A 169 -25.35 15.34 -27.19
C LEU A 169 -24.76 16.55 -26.47
N SER A 170 -25.58 17.52 -26.06
CA SER A 170 -25.16 18.66 -25.25
C SER A 170 -25.29 18.40 -23.74
N ILE A 171 -26.29 17.62 -23.31
CA ILE A 171 -26.48 17.22 -21.90
C ILE A 171 -25.34 16.32 -21.42
N LEU A 172 -24.89 15.36 -22.25
CA LEU A 172 -23.82 14.43 -21.87
C LEU A 172 -22.54 15.16 -21.40
N PRO A 173 -21.90 16.04 -22.21
CA PRO A 173 -20.73 16.78 -21.74
C PRO A 173 -21.08 17.78 -20.64
N PHE A 174 -22.29 18.36 -20.62
CA PHE A 174 -22.72 19.27 -19.56
C PHE A 174 -22.74 18.62 -18.17
N ILE A 175 -23.06 17.33 -18.10
CA ILE A 175 -23.00 16.55 -16.86
C ILE A 175 -21.58 16.00 -16.64
N ALA A 176 -20.95 15.46 -17.68
CA ALA A 176 -19.66 14.80 -17.57
C ALA A 176 -18.52 15.75 -17.16
N PHE A 177 -18.44 16.96 -17.71
CA PHE A 177 -17.35 17.89 -17.39
C PHE A 177 -17.34 18.33 -15.91
N PRO A 178 -18.43 18.82 -15.31
CA PRO A 178 -18.43 19.16 -13.88
C PRO A 178 -18.14 17.95 -12.98
N LEU A 179 -18.77 16.79 -13.25
CA LEU A 179 -18.52 15.59 -12.47
C LEU A 179 -17.07 15.12 -12.58
N SER A 180 -16.48 15.17 -13.78
CA SER A 180 -15.09 14.76 -14.00
C SER A 180 -14.08 15.54 -13.15
N GLY A 181 -14.32 16.82 -12.89
CA GLY A 181 -13.46 17.67 -12.07
C GLY A 181 -13.62 17.44 -10.55
N LEU A 182 -14.66 16.71 -10.14
CA LEU A 182 -14.93 16.34 -8.75
C LEU A 182 -14.45 14.93 -8.40
N VAL A 183 -13.95 14.18 -9.39
CA VAL A 183 -13.56 12.77 -9.25
C VAL A 183 -12.11 12.62 -8.79
N PHE A 184 -11.25 13.61 -9.03
CA PHE A 184 -9.85 13.62 -8.60
C PHE A 184 -9.42 15.01 -8.11
N GLU A 185 -8.45 15.04 -7.18
CA GLU A 185 -7.92 16.26 -6.57
C GLU A 185 -6.40 16.27 -6.45
N LEU A 186 -5.85 17.45 -6.10
CA LEU A 186 -4.42 17.60 -5.84
C LEU A 186 -4.10 17.32 -4.37
N GLY A 187 -3.51 16.15 -4.11
CA GLY A 187 -3.00 15.76 -2.80
C GLY A 187 -1.53 16.12 -2.59
N ASP A 188 -1.10 16.10 -1.34
CA ASP A 188 0.33 16.17 -0.98
C ASP A 188 0.99 14.79 -1.13
N GLY A 189 2.20 14.77 -1.68
CA GLY A 189 3.00 13.57 -1.87
C GLY A 189 4.43 13.88 -2.29
N HIS A 190 5.09 12.89 -2.88
CA HIS A 190 6.47 12.97 -3.36
C HIS A 190 6.52 12.81 -4.88
N ILE A 191 7.41 13.56 -5.51
CA ILE A 191 7.67 13.51 -6.95
C ILE A 191 9.13 13.12 -7.16
N SER A 192 9.39 12.25 -8.13
CA SER A 192 10.74 11.86 -8.54
C SER A 192 11.64 13.08 -8.79
N ALA A 193 12.86 13.02 -8.26
CA ALA A 193 13.94 13.95 -8.54
C ALA A 193 15.11 13.18 -9.18
N SER A 194 15.91 13.85 -10.02
CA SER A 194 17.09 13.24 -10.65
C SER A 194 18.32 13.22 -9.74
N GLU A 195 18.21 13.75 -8.53
CA GLU A 195 19.29 13.83 -7.55
C GLU A 195 19.51 12.46 -6.89
N ASN A 196 20.77 12.16 -6.57
CA ASN A 196 21.14 10.97 -5.83
C ASN A 196 20.72 11.13 -4.36
N PRO A 197 20.00 10.17 -3.76
CA PRO A 197 19.62 10.25 -2.36
C PRO A 197 20.80 9.85 -1.45
N PHE A 198 20.85 10.47 -0.26
CA PHE A 198 21.60 9.93 0.86
C PHE A 198 20.76 8.86 1.54
N VAL A 199 21.28 7.63 1.59
CA VAL A 199 20.56 6.46 2.08
C VAL A 199 21.26 5.85 3.28
N VAL A 200 20.46 5.23 4.15
CA VAL A 200 20.86 4.41 5.29
C VAL A 200 20.63 2.96 4.94
N GLY A 201 21.56 2.12 5.34
CA GLY A 201 21.52 0.70 5.09
C GLY A 201 22.88 0.20 4.63
N ARG A 202 23.06 -1.11 4.72
CA ARG A 202 24.27 -1.77 4.26
C ARG A 202 24.22 -1.94 2.75
N ASN A 203 25.38 -1.91 2.12
CA ASN A 203 25.56 -2.22 0.71
C ASN A 203 26.47 -3.45 0.55
N MET A 204 26.79 -3.82 -0.68
CA MET A 204 27.64 -4.98 -0.98
C MET A 204 29.00 -4.95 -0.24
N THR A 205 29.55 -3.78 0.02
CA THR A 205 30.85 -3.60 0.69
C THR A 205 30.76 -3.57 2.22
N THR A 206 29.66 -3.04 2.77
CA THR A 206 29.51 -2.81 4.22
C THR A 206 28.70 -3.90 4.92
N TYR A 207 27.95 -4.73 4.19
CA TYR A 207 27.10 -5.78 4.76
C TYR A 207 27.83 -6.72 5.72
N ASN A 208 29.06 -7.10 5.38
CA ASN A 208 29.87 -8.02 6.18
C ASN A 208 30.76 -7.32 7.23
N ASN A 209 30.74 -5.99 7.33
CA ASN A 209 31.61 -5.22 8.21
C ASN A 209 30.88 -4.75 9.49
N ALA A 210 30.13 -5.65 10.13
CA ALA A 210 29.40 -5.33 11.36
C ALA A 210 30.35 -5.29 12.57
N THR A 211 30.16 -4.32 13.44
CA THR A 211 30.86 -4.23 14.73
C THR A 211 30.53 -5.45 15.60
N ILE A 212 31.54 -5.95 16.31
CA ILE A 212 31.43 -7.04 17.28
C ILE A 212 30.63 -6.50 18.47
N GLU A 213 29.30 -6.53 18.39
CA GLU A 213 28.48 -6.41 19.59
C GLU A 213 28.32 -7.78 20.21
N ASP A 214 28.54 -7.86 21.53
CA ASP A 214 28.40 -9.08 22.33
C ASP A 214 27.08 -9.82 22.02
N GLU A 215 27.06 -11.12 22.36
CA GLU A 215 25.87 -12.00 22.34
C GLU A 215 24.77 -11.58 23.35
N LYS A 216 24.49 -10.28 23.47
CA LYS A 216 23.38 -9.76 24.26
C LYS A 216 22.14 -9.67 23.39
N ILE A 217 21.02 -10.03 24.00
CA ILE A 217 19.68 -9.82 23.44
C ILE A 217 19.56 -8.33 23.09
N PRO A 218 19.18 -7.98 21.84
CA PRO A 218 18.94 -6.59 21.47
C PRO A 218 17.90 -5.96 22.40
N ALA A 219 18.20 -4.77 22.92
CA ALA A 219 17.32 -4.07 23.87
C ALA A 219 15.91 -3.89 23.29
N ASP A 220 15.79 -3.60 22.00
CA ASP A 220 14.51 -3.41 21.30
C ASP A 220 13.63 -4.67 21.34
N TRP A 221 14.25 -5.85 21.15
CA TRP A 221 13.54 -7.11 21.30
C TRP A 221 13.14 -7.31 22.76
N GLY A 222 14.06 -7.16 23.71
CA GLY A 222 13.78 -7.34 25.14
C GLY A 222 12.68 -6.40 25.69
N MET A 223 12.54 -5.21 25.12
CA MET A 223 11.49 -4.24 25.45
C MET A 223 10.15 -4.50 24.72
N GLY A 224 10.10 -5.45 23.80
CA GLY A 224 8.92 -5.74 22.98
C GLY A 224 8.55 -4.63 21.99
N LEU A 225 9.56 -3.91 21.49
CA LEU A 225 9.36 -2.92 20.43
C LEU A 225 9.03 -3.61 19.11
N THR A 226 8.18 -2.96 18.31
CA THR A 226 7.81 -3.49 17.00
C THR A 226 8.94 -3.21 16.00
N PRO A 227 9.46 -4.24 15.28
CA PRO A 227 10.53 -4.03 14.31
C PRO A 227 10.06 -3.11 13.18
N THR A 228 10.58 -1.89 13.15
CA THR A 228 10.15 -0.81 12.25
C THR A 228 11.28 -0.44 11.29
N ILE A 229 10.98 -0.31 10.00
CA ILE A 229 11.99 0.08 9.00
C ILE A 229 12.41 1.55 9.24
N PRO A 230 13.72 1.86 9.22
CA PRO A 230 14.21 3.23 9.43
C PRO A 230 13.95 4.15 8.23
N GLY A 231 14.16 5.46 8.43
CA GLY A 231 14.00 6.47 7.38
C GLY A 231 12.52 6.66 6.98
N PHE A 232 12.28 6.80 5.67
CA PHE A 232 10.94 6.84 5.09
C PHE A 232 10.21 5.50 5.26
N GLY A 233 10.97 4.39 5.32
CA GLY A 233 10.51 3.15 5.89
C GLY A 233 9.69 2.26 4.97
N VAL A 234 10.06 2.12 3.70
CA VAL A 234 9.28 1.33 2.71
C VAL A 234 9.78 -0.11 2.66
N ILE A 235 8.87 -1.07 2.85
CA ILE A 235 9.08 -2.47 2.46
C ILE A 235 8.60 -2.64 1.02
N TYR A 236 9.49 -3.06 0.13
CA TYR A 236 9.13 -3.32 -1.27
C TYR A 236 8.62 -4.76 -1.42
N THR A 237 7.46 -4.94 -2.05
CA THR A 237 6.84 -6.27 -2.26
C THR A 237 6.95 -6.72 -3.72
N ALA A 238 6.86 -8.02 -3.98
CA ALA A 238 6.80 -8.51 -5.36
C ALA A 238 5.54 -7.98 -6.09
N PRO A 239 5.57 -7.85 -7.44
CA PRO A 239 4.43 -7.38 -8.20
C PRO A 239 3.25 -8.34 -8.06
N GLY A 240 2.05 -7.81 -7.81
CA GLY A 240 0.82 -8.61 -7.65
C GLY A 240 0.48 -8.97 -6.20
N ILE A 241 1.32 -8.61 -5.22
CA ILE A 241 0.96 -8.68 -3.80
C ILE A 241 0.04 -7.50 -3.47
N ASP A 242 -1.13 -7.80 -2.92
CA ASP A 242 -2.05 -6.79 -2.39
C ASP A 242 -1.54 -6.27 -1.04
N ARG A 243 -0.98 -5.06 -1.04
CA ARG A 243 -0.41 -4.42 0.15
C ARG A 243 -1.50 -4.04 1.15
N SER A 244 -2.73 -3.79 0.71
CA SER A 244 -3.85 -3.42 1.58
C SER A 244 -4.31 -4.58 2.48
N ALA A 245 -4.03 -5.82 2.08
CA ALA A 245 -4.30 -7.01 2.89
C ALA A 245 -3.35 -7.15 4.10
N HIS A 246 -2.29 -6.35 4.17
CA HIS A 246 -1.27 -6.43 5.20
C HIS A 246 -1.20 -5.14 6.03
N SER A 247 -1.74 -5.17 7.25
CA SER A 247 -1.79 -4.01 8.15
C SER A 247 -0.42 -3.37 8.46
N CYS A 248 0.66 -4.17 8.41
CA CYS A 248 2.02 -3.68 8.61
C CYS A 248 2.58 -2.83 7.45
N LEU A 249 1.90 -2.83 6.29
CA LEU A 249 2.23 -2.04 5.09
C LEU A 249 1.29 -0.85 4.86
N GLU A 250 0.21 -0.72 5.64
CA GLU A 250 -0.81 0.33 5.47
C GLU A 250 -0.25 1.74 5.75
N LYS A 251 0.77 1.85 6.60
CA LYS A 251 1.38 3.11 7.02
C LYS A 251 2.89 3.05 6.92
N LEU A 252 3.47 4.23 6.72
CA LEU A 252 4.92 4.45 6.77
C LEU A 252 5.31 5.17 8.06
N PRO A 253 6.43 4.81 8.69
CA PRO A 253 7.33 3.70 8.34
C PRO A 253 6.66 2.33 8.51
N SER A 254 6.89 1.42 7.55
CA SER A 254 6.38 0.06 7.60
C SER A 254 7.02 -0.72 8.74
N THR A 255 6.27 -1.69 9.26
CA THR A 255 6.75 -2.63 10.28
C THR A 255 6.88 -4.02 9.70
N LEU A 256 7.71 -4.86 10.30
CA LEU A 256 7.78 -6.27 9.91
C LEU A 256 6.64 -7.06 10.57
N PRO A 257 6.03 -8.02 9.85
CA PRO A 257 4.84 -8.72 10.32
C PRO A 257 5.09 -9.53 11.60
N LEU A 258 4.16 -9.41 12.55
CA LEU A 258 4.20 -10.06 13.87
C LEU A 258 3.13 -11.15 14.09
N THR A 259 2.19 -11.31 13.17
CA THR A 259 1.08 -12.28 13.30
C THR A 259 0.81 -13.08 12.02
N GLY A 260 1.30 -12.62 10.87
CA GLY A 260 1.17 -13.27 9.58
C GLY A 260 2.50 -13.27 8.82
N SER A 261 2.47 -13.66 7.55
CA SER A 261 3.63 -13.61 6.66
C SER A 261 3.37 -12.69 5.48
N ILE A 262 4.43 -12.05 5.00
CA ILE A 262 4.45 -11.44 3.68
C ILE A 262 5.25 -12.38 2.78
N PRO A 263 4.66 -12.85 1.67
CA PRO A 263 5.23 -13.95 0.90
C PRO A 263 6.55 -13.61 0.21
N ASP A 264 6.82 -12.33 -0.08
CA ASP A 264 8.08 -11.91 -0.70
C ASP A 264 8.33 -10.41 -0.47
N MET A 265 9.41 -10.10 0.23
CA MET A 265 9.81 -8.73 0.58
C MET A 265 11.23 -8.45 0.10
N PHE A 266 11.50 -7.19 -0.24
CA PHE A 266 12.83 -6.69 -0.48
C PHE A 266 13.10 -5.47 0.40
N LEU A 267 14.10 -5.60 1.26
CA LEU A 267 14.61 -4.52 2.10
C LEU A 267 15.75 -3.83 1.36
N ALA A 268 15.49 -2.59 0.94
CA ALA A 268 16.46 -1.72 0.28
C ALA A 268 16.96 -0.64 1.25
N PRO A 269 18.12 0.00 0.97
CA PRO A 269 18.54 1.20 1.68
C PRO A 269 17.44 2.26 1.68
N GLN A 270 17.29 2.97 2.80
CA GLN A 270 16.20 3.93 3.04
C GLN A 270 16.75 5.36 3.09
N ALA A 271 16.04 6.32 2.51
CA ALA A 271 16.31 7.74 2.72
C ALA A 271 15.25 8.37 3.63
N ASP A 272 15.34 9.67 3.90
CA ASP A 272 14.29 10.47 4.55
C ASP A 272 13.05 10.68 3.64
N VAL A 273 13.21 10.42 2.35
CA VAL A 273 12.19 10.50 1.30
C VAL A 273 12.07 9.16 0.54
N PRO A 274 10.97 8.87 -0.15
CA PRO A 274 10.87 7.67 -0.97
C PRO A 274 11.88 7.70 -2.11
N VAL A 275 12.46 6.54 -2.39
CA VAL A 275 13.47 6.32 -3.43
C VAL A 275 12.98 5.32 -4.47
N SER A 276 13.53 5.42 -5.67
CA SER A 276 13.25 4.54 -6.81
C SER A 276 14.54 4.28 -7.58
N GLY A 277 14.59 3.26 -8.43
CA GLY A 277 15.79 2.92 -9.21
C GLY A 277 16.39 1.57 -8.83
N LYS A 278 17.69 1.36 -9.04
CA LYS A 278 18.34 0.07 -8.76
C LYS A 278 19.00 0.10 -7.39
N ALA A 279 18.71 -0.88 -6.55
CA ALA A 279 19.30 -0.99 -5.22
C ALA A 279 19.89 -2.37 -5.00
N TRP A 280 21.01 -2.43 -4.28
CA TRP A 280 21.45 -3.64 -3.60
C TRP A 280 20.76 -3.73 -2.23
N GLY A 281 20.28 -4.90 -1.85
CA GLY A 281 19.54 -5.10 -0.60
C GLY A 281 19.28 -6.57 -0.31
N LEU A 282 18.34 -6.82 0.60
CA LEU A 282 18.04 -8.15 1.13
C LEU A 282 16.61 -8.55 0.76
N ARG A 283 16.48 -9.58 -0.09
CA ARG A 283 15.20 -10.25 -0.33
C ARG A 283 14.93 -11.23 0.80
N LEU A 284 13.75 -11.17 1.39
CA LEU A 284 13.36 -11.95 2.56
C LEU A 284 11.99 -12.56 2.34
N LYS A 285 11.86 -13.79 2.82
CA LYS A 285 10.58 -14.48 2.99
C LYS A 285 10.64 -15.29 4.26
N TYR A 286 9.69 -15.09 5.17
CA TYR A 286 9.54 -15.92 6.35
C TYR A 286 8.06 -16.21 6.62
N GLU A 287 7.75 -17.50 6.68
CA GLU A 287 6.42 -18.03 6.93
C GLU A 287 6.46 -18.79 8.24
N CYS A 288 5.83 -18.24 9.29
CA CYS A 288 5.73 -18.87 10.59
C CYS A 288 4.28 -19.26 10.88
N SER A 289 4.09 -20.47 11.40
CA SER A 289 2.78 -20.98 11.82
C SER A 289 2.86 -21.62 13.19
N ILE A 290 1.73 -21.59 13.90
CA ILE A 290 1.55 -22.35 15.14
C ILE A 290 1.49 -23.84 14.78
N VAL A 291 2.22 -24.66 15.52
CA VAL A 291 2.28 -26.11 15.32
C VAL A 291 1.11 -26.75 16.07
N SER A 292 0.29 -27.53 15.34
CA SER A 292 -0.86 -28.23 15.93
C SER A 292 -0.59 -29.71 16.19
N LYS A 293 0.32 -30.32 15.42
CA LYS A 293 0.64 -31.74 15.51
C LYS A 293 2.14 -31.97 15.50
N VAL A 294 2.59 -32.96 16.27
CA VAL A 294 4.00 -33.35 16.32
C VAL A 294 4.57 -33.75 14.96
N SER A 295 3.74 -34.26 14.05
CA SER A 295 4.15 -34.64 12.68
C SER A 295 4.56 -33.46 11.80
N GLU A 296 4.22 -32.23 12.18
CA GLU A 296 4.67 -31.02 11.48
C GLU A 296 6.13 -30.66 11.82
N LEU A 297 6.68 -31.25 12.89
CA LEU A 297 8.05 -31.05 13.32
C LEU A 297 8.99 -32.02 12.60
N THR A 298 9.92 -31.46 11.84
CA THR A 298 10.90 -32.17 11.03
C THR A 298 12.25 -32.30 11.71
N ILE A 299 12.62 -31.37 12.60
CA ILE A 299 13.91 -31.34 13.28
C ILE A 299 13.78 -31.86 14.70
N LEU A 300 12.81 -31.35 15.47
CA LEU A 300 12.61 -31.76 16.87
C LEU A 300 12.23 -33.24 16.99
N SER A 301 11.62 -33.82 15.95
CA SER A 301 11.32 -35.26 15.89
C SER A 301 12.57 -36.15 15.83
N GLU A 302 13.73 -35.60 15.44
CA GLU A 302 15.02 -36.32 15.43
C GLU A 302 15.71 -36.33 16.80
N LYS A 303 15.19 -35.64 17.83
CA LYS A 303 15.80 -35.58 19.18
C LYS A 303 16.21 -36.97 19.72
N PRO A 304 15.38 -38.02 19.67
CA PRO A 304 15.73 -39.32 20.27
C PRO A 304 16.94 -40.01 19.63
N VAL A 305 17.24 -39.68 18.37
CA VAL A 305 18.33 -40.26 17.57
C VAL A 305 19.49 -39.29 17.34
N SER A 306 19.43 -38.11 17.96
CA SER A 306 20.45 -37.07 17.85
C SER A 306 21.66 -37.37 18.74
N ILE A 307 22.79 -36.72 18.47
CA ILE A 307 24.03 -36.89 19.21
C ILE A 307 24.28 -35.64 20.04
N PHE A 308 24.73 -35.81 21.29
CA PHE A 308 25.14 -34.69 22.11
C PHE A 308 26.37 -33.98 21.49
N SER A 309 26.35 -32.65 21.46
CA SER A 309 27.45 -31.84 20.93
C SER A 309 28.24 -31.17 22.07
N ASN A 310 27.62 -30.21 22.74
CA ASN A 310 28.24 -29.39 23.78
C ASN A 310 27.18 -28.83 24.74
N VAL A 311 27.65 -28.37 25.90
CA VAL A 311 26.89 -27.52 26.82
C VAL A 311 27.60 -26.18 26.89
N ASP A 312 26.86 -25.10 26.59
CA ASP A 312 27.35 -23.74 26.74
C ASP A 312 26.73 -23.10 28.01
N SER A 313 27.50 -22.23 28.66
CA SER A 313 27.02 -21.36 29.74
C SER A 313 27.09 -19.90 29.26
N LEU A 314 25.94 -19.24 29.11
CA LEU A 314 25.91 -17.83 28.74
C LEU A 314 26.56 -16.97 29.84
N SER A 315 27.26 -15.91 29.43
CA SER A 315 28.17 -15.08 30.24
C SER A 315 27.53 -14.34 31.42
N THR A 316 26.21 -14.40 31.58
CA THR A 316 25.48 -13.81 32.71
C THR A 316 25.11 -14.81 33.81
N GLY A 317 25.78 -15.98 33.85
CA GLY A 317 25.70 -16.92 34.96
C GLY A 317 24.41 -17.76 35.02
N THR A 318 24.59 -19.08 35.14
CA THR A 318 23.64 -20.10 35.65
C THR A 318 22.59 -20.77 34.75
N ARG A 319 22.42 -20.45 33.46
CA ARG A 319 21.52 -21.25 32.57
C ARG A 319 22.30 -22.15 31.60
N PRO A 320 22.28 -23.49 31.76
CA PRO A 320 22.91 -24.39 30.80
C PRO A 320 22.09 -24.46 29.50
N VAL A 321 22.76 -24.32 28.37
CA VAL A 321 22.19 -24.55 27.03
C VAL A 321 22.84 -25.79 26.44
N ILE A 322 22.06 -26.82 26.19
CA ILE A 322 22.54 -28.08 25.64
C ILE A 322 22.29 -28.07 24.14
N THR A 323 23.31 -28.38 23.35
CA THR A 323 23.20 -28.50 21.90
C THR A 323 23.33 -29.95 21.47
N LEU A 324 22.40 -30.40 20.64
CA LEU A 324 22.42 -31.70 19.98
C LEU A 324 22.62 -31.52 18.48
N ARG A 325 23.22 -32.51 17.85
CA ARG A 325 23.37 -32.62 16.39
C ARG A 325 22.48 -33.74 15.88
N THR A 326 21.60 -33.42 14.94
CA THR A 326 20.70 -34.42 14.35
C THR A 326 21.41 -35.23 13.25
N PRO A 327 20.92 -36.44 12.93
CA PRO A 327 21.38 -37.20 11.76
C PRO A 327 21.26 -36.43 10.44
N SER A 328 20.23 -35.58 10.29
CA SER A 328 20.06 -34.71 9.11
C SER A 328 21.09 -33.59 8.99
N GLY A 329 21.93 -33.37 10.01
CA GLY A 329 22.91 -32.28 10.05
C GLY A 329 22.40 -30.99 10.68
N SER A 330 21.14 -30.96 11.10
CA SER A 330 20.50 -29.89 11.87
C SER A 330 21.02 -29.85 13.32
N SER A 331 20.63 -28.83 14.07
CA SER A 331 20.94 -28.68 15.50
C SER A 331 19.68 -28.50 16.35
N ILE A 332 19.70 -29.02 17.58
CA ILE A 332 18.63 -28.82 18.57
C ILE A 332 19.26 -28.19 19.82
N LYS A 333 18.80 -27.00 20.20
CA LYS A 333 19.16 -26.32 21.44
C LYS A 333 18.09 -26.54 22.50
N ILE A 334 18.51 -26.89 23.71
CA ILE A 334 17.63 -27.24 24.82
C ILE A 334 18.03 -26.44 26.05
N PHE A 335 17.06 -25.79 26.70
CA PHE A 335 17.31 -24.85 27.78
C PHE A 335 16.03 -24.64 28.63
N ASN A 336 16.16 -24.37 29.94
CA ASN A 336 15.03 -24.19 30.87
C ASN A 336 15.02 -22.81 31.53
N SER A 337 13.94 -22.30 32.08
CA SER A 337 13.91 -20.94 32.66
C SER A 337 14.95 -20.71 33.79
N SER A 338 15.50 -21.77 34.39
CA SER A 338 16.33 -21.73 35.60
C SER A 338 15.66 -20.98 36.76
N SER A 339 14.34 -20.78 36.70
CA SER A 339 13.56 -20.15 37.77
C SER A 339 13.41 -21.10 38.95
N ASN A 340 13.60 -20.56 40.15
CA ASN A 340 13.33 -21.28 41.39
C ASN A 340 11.83 -21.18 41.71
N PRO A 341 11.13 -22.29 42.00
CA PRO A 341 9.73 -22.26 42.43
C PRO A 341 9.46 -21.39 43.67
N ASN A 342 10.49 -21.10 44.49
CA ASN A 342 10.38 -20.19 45.62
C ASN A 342 10.29 -18.70 45.21
N ASP A 343 10.79 -18.34 44.02
CA ASP A 343 10.89 -16.94 43.59
C ASP A 343 9.75 -16.54 42.64
N LEU A 344 9.35 -17.46 41.75
CA LEU A 344 8.36 -17.23 40.71
C LEU A 344 7.39 -18.42 40.62
N ASN A 345 6.13 -18.13 40.28
CA ASN A 345 5.07 -19.14 40.15
C ASN A 345 5.12 -19.95 38.84
N MET A 346 6.19 -19.80 38.05
CA MET A 346 6.31 -20.35 36.72
C MET A 346 7.69 -20.93 36.44
N TRP A 347 7.71 -22.05 35.71
CA TRP A 347 8.92 -22.63 35.14
C TRP A 347 8.67 -23.05 33.70
N SER A 348 9.73 -23.03 32.89
CA SER A 348 9.62 -23.48 31.50
C SER A 348 10.79 -24.33 31.03
N TYR A 349 10.49 -25.13 30.02
CA TYR A 349 11.45 -25.91 29.26
C TYR A 349 11.25 -25.61 27.78
N SER A 350 12.34 -25.37 27.06
CA SER A 350 12.33 -25.04 25.64
C SER A 350 13.20 -25.99 24.85
N GLU A 351 12.72 -26.40 23.68
CA GLU A 351 13.50 -27.07 22.66
C GLU A 351 13.40 -26.28 21.35
N MET A 352 14.55 -25.96 20.75
CA MET A 352 14.64 -25.18 19.53
C MET A 352 15.47 -25.95 18.48
N GLY A 353 14.81 -26.42 17.42
CA GLY A 353 15.41 -27.14 16.30
C GLY A 353 15.68 -26.20 15.12
N ILE A 354 16.87 -26.29 14.52
CA ILE A 354 17.30 -25.38 13.44
C ILE A 354 18.07 -26.16 12.38
N SER A 355 17.68 -25.99 11.11
CA SER A 355 18.23 -26.77 9.99
C SER A 355 19.71 -26.46 9.70
N VAL A 356 20.20 -25.30 10.12
CA VAL A 356 21.61 -24.90 10.04
C VAL A 356 22.26 -25.00 11.42
N SER A 357 23.41 -25.67 11.49
CA SER A 357 24.11 -25.91 12.76
C SER A 357 24.64 -24.62 13.40
N THR A 358 24.45 -24.49 14.71
CA THR A 358 24.97 -23.38 15.54
C THR A 358 26.49 -23.36 15.67
N LEU A 359 27.13 -24.52 15.44
CA LEU A 359 28.58 -24.67 15.51
C LEU A 359 29.27 -24.11 14.27
N THR A 360 28.49 -23.70 13.27
CA THR A 360 28.98 -23.23 11.99
C THR A 360 28.49 -21.82 11.72
N GLY A 361 29.42 -20.89 11.49
CA GLY A 361 29.07 -19.54 11.07
C GLY A 361 28.42 -19.61 9.70
N ALA A 362 27.11 -19.34 9.63
CA ALA A 362 26.41 -19.19 8.35
C ALA A 362 26.86 -17.86 7.73
N THR A 363 27.61 -17.93 6.64
CA THR A 363 28.15 -16.74 5.96
C THR A 363 27.98 -16.86 4.44
N TYR A 364 28.11 -15.72 3.74
CA TYR A 364 28.21 -15.69 2.28
C TYR A 364 29.64 -15.93 1.76
N ARG A 365 30.61 -16.21 2.65
CA ARG A 365 32.02 -16.34 2.28
C ARG A 365 32.32 -17.74 1.77
N ASN A 366 32.78 -17.83 0.52
CA ASN A 366 33.46 -19.04 0.04
C ASN A 366 34.84 -19.19 0.73
N LYS A 367 35.21 -20.42 1.10
CA LYS A 367 36.56 -20.72 1.62
C LYS A 367 37.60 -20.26 0.58
N THR A 368 38.42 -19.28 0.91
CA THR A 368 39.48 -18.81 0.01
C THR A 368 40.76 -19.63 0.23
N LEU A 369 41.42 -19.99 -0.85
CA LEU A 369 42.69 -20.71 -0.82
C LEU A 369 43.82 -19.69 -0.83
N VAL A 370 44.53 -19.53 0.28
CA VAL A 370 45.68 -18.63 0.41
C VAL A 370 46.92 -19.49 0.61
N HIS A 371 47.90 -19.41 -0.29
CA HIS A 371 49.14 -20.19 -0.25
C HIS A 371 48.92 -21.71 -0.08
N GLY A 372 47.99 -22.30 -0.84
CA GLY A 372 47.72 -23.74 -0.75
C GLY A 372 46.90 -24.17 0.47
N THR A 373 46.53 -23.23 1.36
CA THR A 373 45.81 -23.50 2.61
C THR A 373 44.44 -22.82 2.56
N LEU A 374 43.37 -23.52 2.93
CA LEU A 374 42.03 -22.93 3.04
C LEU A 374 42.03 -21.96 4.23
N VAL A 375 41.90 -20.65 3.96
CA VAL A 375 41.82 -19.61 4.98
C VAL A 375 40.38 -19.14 5.11
N GLY A 376 39.78 -19.57 6.21
CA GLY A 376 38.43 -19.30 6.74
C GLY A 376 38.34 -20.08 8.05
N ASN A 377 37.48 -19.69 9.00
CA ASN A 377 37.34 -20.53 10.20
C ASN A 377 36.86 -21.91 9.74
N ALA A 378 37.38 -22.99 10.34
CA ALA A 378 37.01 -24.36 9.96
C ALA A 378 35.48 -24.62 10.04
N TYR A 379 34.79 -23.76 10.77
CA TYR A 379 33.37 -23.71 11.05
C TYR A 379 32.54 -22.83 10.09
N ASP A 380 33.15 -22.09 9.17
CA ASP A 380 32.40 -21.31 8.20
C ASP A 380 31.89 -22.22 7.08
N ILE A 381 30.57 -22.41 7.01
CA ILE A 381 29.92 -23.08 5.88
C ILE A 381 29.24 -21.98 5.07
N PRO A 382 29.58 -21.80 3.77
CA PRO A 382 28.77 -20.99 2.88
C PRO A 382 27.43 -21.70 2.74
N VAL A 383 26.42 -21.22 3.46
CA VAL A 383 25.07 -21.74 3.32
C VAL A 383 24.45 -20.95 2.17
N ASP A 384 24.07 -21.66 1.11
CA ASP A 384 23.23 -21.06 0.10
C ASP A 384 21.81 -20.93 0.65
N ILE A 385 21.51 -19.75 1.15
CA ILE A 385 20.25 -19.44 1.84
C ILE A 385 19.10 -19.09 0.91
N SER A 386 19.35 -19.26 -0.40
CA SER A 386 18.25 -19.46 -1.35
C SER A 386 17.49 -20.76 -1.02
N GLU A 387 18.13 -21.71 -0.35
CA GLU A 387 17.43 -22.84 0.28
C GLU A 387 16.75 -22.39 1.57
N SER A 388 15.51 -22.83 1.75
CA SER A 388 14.71 -22.50 2.93
C SER A 388 15.29 -23.11 4.20
N MET A 389 15.56 -22.29 5.21
CA MET A 389 15.85 -22.75 6.56
C MET A 389 14.57 -23.02 7.34
N VAL A 390 14.65 -23.98 8.25
CA VAL A 390 13.56 -24.33 9.15
C VAL A 390 13.99 -24.05 10.58
N LEU A 391 13.16 -23.33 11.31
CA LEU A 391 13.24 -23.17 12.76
C LEU A 391 11.97 -23.73 13.40
N GLU A 392 12.16 -24.56 14.41
CA GLU A 392 11.11 -25.17 15.20
C GLU A 392 11.34 -24.81 16.66
N TYR A 393 10.33 -24.31 17.35
CA TYR A 393 10.41 -23.94 18.75
C TYR A 393 9.25 -24.57 19.51
N ALA A 394 9.55 -25.38 20.53
CA ALA A 394 8.56 -25.98 21.42
C ALA A 394 8.79 -25.49 22.86
N LEU A 395 7.70 -25.16 23.55
CA LEU A 395 7.71 -24.63 24.92
C LEU A 395 6.75 -25.43 25.81
N TRP A 396 7.27 -25.89 26.94
CA TRP A 396 6.53 -26.49 28.03
C TRP A 396 6.55 -25.56 29.24
N GLN A 397 5.44 -25.48 29.96
CA GLN A 397 5.26 -24.55 31.07
C GLN A 397 4.66 -25.28 32.28
N LEU A 398 5.15 -24.95 33.47
CA LEU A 398 4.68 -25.46 34.74
C LEU A 398 4.26 -24.31 35.63
N GLN A 399 3.10 -24.45 36.29
CA GLN A 399 2.61 -23.50 37.27
C GLN A 399 2.77 -24.07 38.68
N PHE A 400 3.35 -23.27 39.57
CA PHE A 400 3.49 -23.56 40.99
C PHE A 400 2.69 -22.57 41.83
N GLN A 401 2.43 -22.96 43.06
CA GLN A 401 2.04 -22.02 44.09
C GLN A 401 3.25 -21.15 44.46
N ALA A 402 3.07 -19.83 44.36
CA ALA A 402 4.11 -18.87 44.72
C ALA A 402 4.32 -18.86 46.25
N TYR A 403 5.50 -18.43 46.68
CA TYR A 403 5.89 -18.42 48.08
C TYR A 403 4.91 -17.67 49.03
N TYR A 404 4.27 -16.60 48.53
CA TYR A 404 3.31 -15.78 49.29
C TYR A 404 1.84 -16.11 49.03
N ASP A 405 1.54 -17.13 48.23
CA ASP A 405 0.16 -17.51 47.95
C ASP A 405 -0.48 -18.13 49.19
N LYS A 406 -1.54 -17.50 49.70
CA LYS A 406 -2.26 -18.03 50.86
C LYS A 406 -2.96 -19.35 50.50
N PRO A 407 -2.86 -20.39 51.34
CA PRO A 407 -3.63 -21.61 51.16
C PRO A 407 -5.12 -21.25 51.24
N ASN A 408 -5.88 -21.55 50.18
CA ASN A 408 -7.30 -21.23 49.96
C ASN A 408 -7.64 -19.89 49.29
N GLU A 409 -6.65 -19.12 48.83
CA GLU A 409 -6.90 -17.94 47.98
C GLU A 409 -6.76 -18.34 46.50
N THR A 410 -7.85 -18.21 45.73
CA THR A 410 -7.80 -18.46 44.28
C THR A 410 -7.40 -17.18 43.57
N LEU A 411 -6.13 -17.11 43.16
CA LEU A 411 -5.63 -16.00 42.37
C LEU A 411 -5.98 -16.19 40.89
N PRO A 412 -6.44 -15.14 40.18
CA PRO A 412 -6.76 -15.23 38.77
C PRO A 412 -5.51 -15.63 37.97
N PHE A 413 -5.63 -16.69 37.18
CA PHE A 413 -4.59 -17.17 36.29
C PHE A 413 -5.21 -17.58 34.96
N ASN A 414 -4.66 -17.08 33.86
CA ASN A 414 -5.11 -17.43 32.52
C ASN A 414 -4.38 -18.69 32.04
N SER A 415 -5.05 -19.82 32.11
CA SER A 415 -4.56 -21.11 31.61
C SER A 415 -4.79 -21.33 30.11
N THR A 416 -5.33 -20.35 29.39
CA THR A 416 -5.65 -20.48 27.95
C THR A 416 -4.36 -20.47 27.12
N LEU A 417 -4.05 -21.58 26.46
CA LEU A 417 -2.85 -21.73 25.62
C LEU A 417 -3.10 -21.45 24.13
N GLY A 418 -4.35 -21.53 23.66
CA GLY A 418 -4.65 -21.59 22.22
C GLY A 418 -4.36 -22.99 21.65
N PRO A 419 -3.99 -23.11 20.36
CA PRO A 419 -3.56 -24.38 19.78
C PRO A 419 -2.30 -24.93 20.47
N VAL A 420 -2.32 -26.23 20.76
CA VAL A 420 -1.26 -27.01 21.42
C VAL A 420 -0.76 -28.10 20.48
N ILE A 421 0.43 -28.65 20.72
CA ILE A 421 1.02 -29.70 19.88
C ILE A 421 0.47 -31.07 20.29
N GLU A 422 -0.47 -31.60 19.50
CA GLU A 422 -1.02 -32.93 19.71
C GLU A 422 0.04 -34.03 19.49
N GLY A 423 0.06 -35.01 20.40
CA GLY A 423 0.96 -36.17 20.35
C GLY A 423 2.40 -35.89 20.76
N MET A 424 2.74 -34.65 21.12
CA MET A 424 4.06 -34.31 21.66
C MET A 424 4.16 -34.76 23.12
N GLY A 425 5.26 -35.42 23.47
CA GLY A 425 5.53 -35.81 24.86
C GLY A 425 5.76 -34.60 25.78
N SER A 426 5.78 -34.86 27.09
CA SER A 426 6.07 -33.84 28.11
C SER A 426 7.28 -34.24 28.97
N PRO A 427 8.15 -33.29 29.37
CA PRO A 427 9.24 -33.53 30.31
C PRO A 427 8.73 -33.91 31.70
N PHE A 428 7.54 -33.45 32.08
CA PHE A 428 6.92 -33.73 33.37
C PHE A 428 5.43 -34.04 33.23
N PHE A 429 4.89 -34.81 34.17
CA PHE A 429 3.46 -35.07 34.28
C PHE A 429 3.06 -35.09 35.75
N LEU A 430 1.78 -34.81 36.01
CA LEU A 430 1.21 -34.84 37.34
C LEU A 430 0.73 -36.26 37.66
N SER A 431 1.16 -36.83 38.79
CA SER A 431 0.65 -38.11 39.28
C SER A 431 -0.77 -37.97 39.84
N GLU A 432 -1.46 -39.08 40.10
CA GLU A 432 -2.78 -39.09 40.78
C GLU A 432 -2.74 -38.41 42.15
N ASN A 433 -1.58 -38.44 42.82
CA ASN A 433 -1.34 -37.78 44.10
C ASN A 433 -0.88 -36.32 43.96
N LYS A 434 -1.03 -35.72 42.78
CA LYS A 434 -0.59 -34.36 42.43
C LYS A 434 0.89 -34.06 42.67
N THR A 435 1.72 -35.11 42.69
CA THR A 435 3.17 -34.95 42.71
C THR A 435 3.70 -34.82 41.29
N LEU A 436 4.66 -33.93 41.07
CA LEU A 436 5.30 -33.76 39.76
C LEU A 436 6.29 -34.91 39.54
N VAL A 437 6.10 -35.67 38.46
CA VAL A 437 6.95 -36.79 38.09
C VAL A 437 7.72 -36.47 36.81
N SER A 438 9.03 -36.69 36.84
CA SER A 438 9.90 -36.52 35.67
C SER A 438 9.73 -37.67 34.69
N ASN A 439 9.57 -37.36 33.40
CA ASN A 439 9.48 -38.37 32.36
C ASN A 439 10.86 -38.93 31.99
N ASN A 440 11.18 -40.10 32.54
CA ASN A 440 12.45 -40.79 32.33
C ASN A 440 12.81 -41.07 30.86
N THR A 441 11.83 -41.17 29.96
CA THR A 441 12.10 -41.45 28.54
C THR A 441 12.33 -40.19 27.72
N PHE A 442 11.73 -39.06 28.13
CA PHE A 442 11.80 -37.80 27.40
C PHE A 442 13.20 -37.19 27.36
N PHE A 443 13.97 -37.35 28.44
CA PHE A 443 15.31 -36.79 28.59
C PHE A 443 16.44 -37.69 28.07
N LYS A 444 16.12 -38.93 27.66
CA LYS A 444 17.12 -39.89 27.18
C LYS A 444 17.35 -39.74 25.68
N ILE A 445 18.61 -39.58 25.30
CA ILE A 445 19.04 -39.46 23.91
C ILE A 445 20.00 -40.59 23.58
N ARG A 446 19.83 -41.24 22.42
CA ARG A 446 20.72 -42.31 21.97
C ARG A 446 22.02 -41.72 21.43
N GLN A 447 23.18 -42.06 22.01
CA GLN A 447 24.45 -41.65 21.42
C GLN A 447 24.71 -42.43 20.11
N GLY A 448 25.17 -41.72 19.08
CA GLY A 448 25.97 -42.33 18.01
C GLY A 448 27.32 -42.81 18.55
N GLN A 449 27.95 -43.81 17.93
CA GLN A 449 29.21 -44.38 18.43
C GLN A 449 30.31 -43.29 18.61
N ASN A 450 30.85 -43.19 19.83
CA ASN A 450 32.08 -42.46 20.23
C ASN A 450 32.24 -41.02 19.72
N PHE A 451 31.97 -40.03 20.56
CA PHE A 451 32.46 -38.65 20.35
C PHE A 451 33.29 -38.15 21.55
N THR A 452 34.19 -37.22 21.28
CA THR A 452 35.09 -36.59 22.25
C THR A 452 34.66 -35.14 22.46
N ILE A 453 34.39 -34.75 23.70
CA ILE A 453 34.15 -33.34 24.07
C ILE A 453 35.50 -32.62 24.08
N SER A 454 35.59 -31.48 23.41
CA SER A 454 36.72 -30.55 23.55
C SER A 454 36.26 -29.43 24.49
N GLU A 455 36.84 -29.33 25.69
CA GLU A 455 36.57 -28.21 26.58
C GLU A 455 37.17 -26.91 26.02
N PRO A 456 36.46 -25.77 26.08
CA PRO A 456 37.06 -24.48 25.79
C PRO A 456 37.97 -24.08 26.97
N GLY A 457 39.28 -24.24 26.81
CA GLY A 457 40.29 -23.62 27.70
C GLY A 457 41.20 -24.56 28.49
N ALA A 458 41.11 -25.89 28.35
CA ALA A 458 42.03 -26.83 28.98
C ALA A 458 42.92 -27.56 27.95
N PRO A 459 44.18 -27.92 28.30
CA PRO A 459 45.10 -28.55 27.36
C PRO A 459 44.71 -30.01 27.08
N LEU A 460 44.29 -30.27 25.83
CA LEU A 460 44.49 -31.49 25.06
C LEU A 460 44.31 -32.86 25.77
N LEU A 461 43.22 -33.05 26.53
CA LEU A 461 42.78 -34.42 26.85
C LEU A 461 41.27 -34.58 26.60
N PRO A 462 40.87 -35.33 25.55
CA PRO A 462 39.46 -35.58 25.26
C PRO A 462 38.83 -36.46 26.34
N VAL A 463 37.81 -35.94 27.04
CA VAL A 463 36.97 -36.76 27.91
C VAL A 463 36.08 -37.64 27.01
N LYS A 464 36.41 -38.94 26.93
CA LYS A 464 35.55 -39.96 26.33
C LYS A 464 34.43 -40.32 27.32
N LEU A 465 33.20 -39.89 27.05
CA LEU A 465 32.02 -40.43 27.74
C LEU A 465 31.59 -41.73 27.05
N ASN A 466 31.91 -42.87 27.66
CA ASN A 466 31.51 -44.22 27.23
C ASN A 466 30.05 -44.53 27.61
N ALA A 467 29.09 -43.68 27.26
CA ALA A 467 27.68 -43.93 27.57
C ALA A 467 26.87 -44.05 26.28
N SER A 468 26.22 -45.18 26.02
CA SER A 468 25.36 -45.36 24.84
C SER A 468 24.11 -44.46 24.85
N ILE A 469 23.81 -43.82 25.99
CA ILE A 469 22.67 -42.95 26.22
C ILE A 469 23.15 -41.74 27.04
N THR A 470 22.78 -40.53 26.61
CA THR A 470 22.93 -39.31 27.41
C THR A 470 21.59 -38.98 28.07
N ASP A 471 21.59 -38.74 29.38
CA ASP A 471 20.42 -38.26 30.11
C ASP A 471 20.53 -36.75 30.34
N LEU A 472 19.64 -35.97 29.74
CA LEU A 472 19.68 -34.51 29.86
C LEU A 472 19.47 -34.00 31.29
N ARG A 473 18.96 -34.83 32.19
CA ARG A 473 18.73 -34.45 33.61
C ARG A 473 20.02 -34.24 34.38
N ASP A 474 21.13 -34.83 33.92
CA ASP A 474 22.46 -34.64 34.51
C ASP A 474 22.91 -33.17 34.44
N TYR A 475 22.34 -32.39 33.51
CA TYR A 475 22.65 -30.98 33.31
C TYR A 475 21.59 -30.03 33.90
N PHE A 476 20.30 -30.38 33.81
CA PHE A 476 19.23 -29.50 34.27
C PHE A 476 18.82 -29.70 35.74
N ASN A 477 19.19 -30.83 36.35
CA ASN A 477 18.83 -31.25 37.71
C ASN A 477 17.36 -30.95 38.08
N PRO A 478 16.39 -31.82 37.72
CA PRO A 478 14.97 -31.59 37.97
C PRO A 478 14.56 -31.72 39.45
N THR A 479 15.48 -32.11 40.34
CA THR A 479 15.19 -32.41 41.76
C THR A 479 14.58 -31.22 42.49
N SER A 480 15.01 -29.99 42.16
CA SER A 480 14.44 -28.76 42.72
C SER A 480 12.96 -28.55 42.39
N LEU A 481 12.45 -29.21 41.35
CA LEU A 481 11.04 -29.16 40.93
C LEU A 481 10.26 -30.35 41.47
N THR A 482 10.82 -31.56 41.42
CA THR A 482 10.13 -32.79 41.85
C THR A 482 10.01 -32.90 43.36
N ASP A 483 11.00 -32.37 44.09
CA ASP A 483 11.08 -32.46 45.55
C ASP A 483 10.62 -31.15 46.21
N TYR A 484 10.04 -30.23 45.43
CA TYR A 484 9.60 -28.94 45.92
C TYR A 484 8.48 -29.09 46.95
N VAL A 485 8.70 -28.53 48.14
CA VAL A 485 7.72 -28.48 49.22
C VAL A 485 7.62 -27.05 49.74
N LEU A 486 6.40 -26.52 49.83
CA LEU A 486 6.16 -25.18 50.34
C LEU A 486 6.18 -25.19 51.88
N HIS A 487 7.22 -24.59 52.47
CA HIS A 487 7.44 -24.60 53.93
C HIS A 487 6.87 -23.37 54.67
N THR A 488 6.21 -22.44 53.99
CA THR A 488 5.81 -21.12 54.52
C THR A 488 4.68 -21.19 55.58
N TYR A 489 3.95 -22.30 55.69
CA TYR A 489 2.81 -22.45 56.62
C TYR A 489 2.99 -23.65 57.57
N PRO A 490 2.53 -23.56 58.84
CA PRO A 490 2.72 -24.60 59.87
C PRO A 490 2.03 -25.94 59.58
N LYS A 491 1.22 -26.01 58.50
CA LYS A 491 0.78 -27.26 57.89
C LYS A 491 1.35 -27.31 56.47
N PRO A 492 2.00 -28.40 56.05
CA PRO A 492 2.50 -28.52 54.68
C PRO A 492 1.31 -28.37 53.73
N VAL A 493 1.39 -27.41 52.80
CA VAL A 493 0.43 -27.36 51.70
C VAL A 493 0.71 -28.59 50.85
N LEU A 494 -0.26 -29.51 50.77
CA LEU A 494 -0.08 -30.82 50.16
C LEU A 494 0.17 -30.77 48.64
N GLU A 495 -0.09 -29.63 47.98
CA GLU A 495 -0.14 -29.53 46.52
C GLU A 495 0.57 -28.25 46.00
N PRO A 496 1.91 -28.17 46.05
CA PRO A 496 2.65 -26.99 45.62
C PRO A 496 2.70 -26.80 44.09
N ILE A 497 2.42 -27.85 43.32
CA ILE A 497 2.28 -27.78 41.85
C ILE A 497 0.80 -27.68 41.49
N MET A 498 0.44 -26.65 40.73
CA MET A 498 -0.95 -26.38 40.36
C MET A 498 -1.33 -27.10 39.07
N GLU A 499 -0.51 -26.97 38.02
CA GLU A 499 -0.85 -27.45 36.68
C GLU A 499 0.40 -27.64 35.80
N VAL A 500 0.33 -28.62 34.90
CA VAL A 500 1.29 -28.87 33.82
C VAL A 500 0.61 -28.51 32.50
N ALA A 501 1.09 -27.46 31.83
CA ALA A 501 0.53 -27.03 30.55
C ALA A 501 0.85 -28.02 29.43
N ALA A 502 -0.08 -28.18 28.49
CA ALA A 502 0.20 -28.85 27.23
C ALA A 502 1.25 -28.07 26.42
N PRO A 503 2.11 -28.74 25.62
CA PRO A 503 3.14 -28.08 24.85
C PRO A 503 2.55 -27.18 23.77
N ILE A 504 3.17 -26.02 23.57
CA ILE A 504 2.90 -25.14 22.43
C ILE A 504 4.15 -25.04 21.55
N GLY A 505 3.96 -24.70 20.28
CA GLY A 505 5.12 -24.48 19.41
C GLY A 505 4.85 -23.70 18.15
N VAL A 506 5.95 -23.29 17.54
CA VAL A 506 6.01 -22.47 16.33
C VAL A 506 7.00 -23.10 15.38
N ARG A 507 6.63 -23.13 14.10
CA ARG A 507 7.50 -23.54 13.01
C ARG A 507 7.61 -22.40 12.02
N CYS A 508 8.83 -22.03 11.66
CA CYS A 508 9.13 -21.00 10.68
C CYS A 508 9.92 -21.61 9.53
N VAL A 509 9.51 -21.30 8.31
CA VAL A 509 10.25 -21.57 7.09
C VAL A 509 10.72 -20.22 6.55
N VAL A 510 12.03 -20.04 6.48
CA VAL A 510 12.63 -18.75 6.12
C VAL A 510 13.60 -18.91 4.96
N SER A 511 13.63 -17.94 4.07
CA SER A 511 14.56 -17.89 2.95
C SER A 511 14.98 -16.45 2.71
N SER A 512 16.19 -16.26 2.23
CA SER A 512 16.67 -14.92 1.93
C SER A 512 17.74 -14.91 0.88
N GLY A 513 17.96 -13.75 0.27
CA GLY A 513 19.01 -13.58 -0.71
C GLY A 513 19.45 -12.13 -0.79
N ALA A 514 20.74 -11.90 -0.64
CA ALA A 514 21.35 -10.61 -0.93
C ALA A 514 21.49 -10.42 -2.44
N GLY A 515 21.17 -9.23 -2.94
CA GLY A 515 21.24 -8.98 -4.37
C GLY A 515 20.76 -7.62 -4.78
N THR A 516 20.73 -7.39 -6.10
CA THR A 516 20.21 -6.15 -6.66
C THR A 516 18.79 -6.33 -7.19
N ALA A 517 17.94 -5.35 -6.97
CA ALA A 517 16.60 -5.28 -7.54
C ALA A 517 16.29 -3.86 -8.06
N THR A 518 15.33 -3.77 -8.98
CA THR A 518 14.76 -2.50 -9.42
C THR A 518 13.55 -2.17 -8.54
N LEU A 519 13.62 -1.06 -7.84
CA LEU A 519 12.58 -0.51 -6.99
C LEU A 519 11.67 0.39 -7.83
N ASP A 520 10.36 0.18 -7.69
CA ASP A 520 9.35 1.11 -8.18
C ASP A 520 8.73 1.84 -6.98
N GLY A 521 9.13 3.10 -6.79
CA GLY A 521 8.56 3.93 -5.73
C GLY A 521 7.06 4.23 -5.90
N VAL A 522 6.50 4.08 -7.11
CA VAL A 522 5.07 4.40 -7.38
C VAL A 522 4.15 3.33 -6.80
N THR A 523 4.55 2.08 -6.91
CA THR A 523 3.79 0.91 -6.43
C THR A 523 4.38 0.28 -5.17
N SER A 524 5.52 0.81 -4.70
CA SER A 524 6.40 0.19 -3.69
C SER A 524 6.65 -1.29 -3.96
N THR A 525 6.88 -1.63 -5.22
CA THR A 525 7.23 -2.99 -5.64
C THR A 525 8.70 -3.09 -6.02
N PHE A 526 9.24 -4.31 -6.00
CA PHE A 526 10.54 -4.60 -6.58
C PHE A 526 10.41 -5.57 -7.75
N SER A 527 11.34 -5.48 -8.70
CA SER A 527 11.42 -6.37 -9.87
C SER A 527 12.87 -6.66 -10.25
N ASN A 528 13.08 -7.61 -11.18
CA ASN A 528 14.41 -7.94 -11.71
C ASN A 528 15.46 -8.27 -10.63
N PHE A 529 15.05 -8.98 -9.57
CA PHE A 529 15.99 -9.41 -8.54
C PHE A 529 17.06 -10.34 -9.13
N SER A 530 18.32 -9.97 -8.95
CA SER A 530 19.48 -10.79 -9.28
C SER A 530 20.36 -10.93 -8.04
N ARG A 531 20.67 -12.17 -7.66
CA ARG A 531 21.54 -12.44 -6.53
C ARG A 531 22.94 -11.86 -6.77
N VAL A 532 23.44 -11.15 -5.78
CA VAL A 532 24.78 -10.54 -5.76
C VAL A 532 25.27 -10.62 -4.32
N ASP A 533 26.14 -11.58 -4.04
CA ASP A 533 26.65 -11.83 -2.69
C ASP A 533 27.53 -10.67 -2.20
N PRO A 534 27.53 -10.36 -0.88
CA PRO A 534 28.35 -9.30 -0.31
C PRO A 534 29.86 -9.61 -0.38
N TYR A 535 30.71 -8.58 -0.37
CA TYR A 535 32.16 -8.74 -0.45
C TYR A 535 32.76 -9.40 0.79
N ASN A 536 33.82 -10.19 0.57
CA ASN A 536 34.49 -10.99 1.61
C ASN A 536 35.40 -10.20 2.56
N ASN A 537 35.63 -8.90 2.36
CA ASN A 537 36.64 -8.15 3.13
C ASN A 537 36.07 -7.69 4.48
N THR A 538 36.56 -8.26 5.58
CA THR A 538 36.02 -8.10 6.94
C THR A 538 37.08 -7.50 7.85
N GLN A 539 36.85 -6.28 8.37
CA GLN A 539 37.56 -5.79 9.57
C GLN A 539 36.73 -6.00 10.86
N GLY A 540 35.62 -6.76 10.80
CA GLY A 540 34.70 -7.03 11.92
C GLY A 540 34.04 -8.42 11.90
N GLN A 541 33.05 -8.66 12.76
CA GLN A 541 32.25 -9.91 12.76
C GLN A 541 31.40 -9.98 11.49
N THR A 542 31.31 -11.16 10.90
CA THR A 542 30.56 -11.36 9.66
C THR A 542 29.08 -11.07 9.89
N GLY A 543 28.50 -10.23 9.02
CA GLY A 543 27.06 -9.91 8.98
C GLY A 543 26.14 -11.11 8.73
N GLY A 544 26.67 -12.34 8.70
CA GLY A 544 25.96 -13.60 8.77
C GLY A 544 24.84 -13.75 7.75
N VAL A 545 23.99 -14.72 8.01
CA VAL A 545 22.77 -14.93 7.25
C VAL A 545 21.57 -14.54 8.11
N PHE A 546 20.50 -14.04 7.47
CA PHE A 546 19.17 -13.95 8.04
C PHE A 546 18.74 -15.26 8.71
N GLY A 547 18.15 -15.16 9.90
CA GLY A 547 17.74 -16.26 10.77
C GLY A 547 18.77 -16.56 11.87
N HIS A 548 20.04 -16.30 11.63
CA HIS A 548 21.09 -16.56 12.64
C HIS A 548 20.97 -15.63 13.85
N ARG A 549 20.64 -14.35 13.67
CA ARG A 549 20.45 -13.43 14.80
C ARG A 549 19.15 -13.74 15.53
N ALA A 550 18.08 -14.07 14.81
CA ALA A 550 16.83 -14.53 15.40
C ALA A 550 17.04 -15.77 16.29
N GLN A 551 17.84 -16.72 15.83
CA GLN A 551 18.28 -17.89 16.61
C GLN A 551 19.06 -17.51 17.86
N GLN A 552 20.04 -16.60 17.75
CA GLN A 552 20.81 -16.14 18.90
C GLN A 552 19.89 -15.50 19.95
N ILE A 553 19.00 -14.61 19.52
CA ILE A 553 17.98 -13.97 20.36
C ILE A 553 17.21 -15.06 21.11
N LEU A 554 16.53 -15.95 20.38
CA LEU A 554 15.64 -16.97 20.97
C LEU A 554 16.36 -17.97 21.89
N SER A 555 17.65 -18.26 21.63
CA SER A 555 18.43 -19.13 22.52
C SER A 555 18.97 -18.43 23.77
N ALA A 556 19.20 -17.12 23.70
CA ALA A 556 19.65 -16.31 24.84
C ALA A 556 18.49 -15.81 25.69
N THR A 557 17.27 -15.75 25.14
CA THR A 557 16.04 -15.28 25.76
C THR A 557 15.73 -15.95 27.10
N GLY A 558 15.51 -15.14 28.14
CA GLY A 558 14.93 -15.55 29.41
C GLY A 558 13.41 -15.73 29.31
N PHE A 559 12.82 -16.51 30.22
CA PHE A 559 11.37 -16.75 30.21
C PHE A 559 10.53 -15.46 30.34
N ALA A 560 11.01 -14.50 31.13
CA ALA A 560 10.35 -13.22 31.33
C ALA A 560 10.24 -12.38 30.04
N ASP A 561 11.22 -12.46 29.14
CA ASP A 561 11.27 -11.62 27.94
C ASP A 561 10.15 -11.97 26.95
N PHE A 562 9.65 -13.20 26.99
CA PHE A 562 8.49 -13.61 26.18
C PHE A 562 7.22 -12.84 26.56
N TYR A 563 7.06 -12.44 27.82
CA TYR A 563 5.90 -11.64 28.24
C TYR A 563 5.98 -10.21 27.68
N LEU A 564 7.16 -9.58 27.77
CA LEU A 564 7.38 -8.23 27.25
C LEU A 564 7.20 -8.18 25.73
N THR A 565 7.84 -9.08 25.00
CA THR A 565 7.77 -9.16 23.52
C THR A 565 6.38 -9.49 22.99
N SER A 566 5.61 -10.26 23.75
CA SER A 566 4.25 -10.65 23.39
C SER A 566 3.17 -9.64 23.82
N HIS A 567 3.56 -8.55 24.49
CA HIS A 567 2.65 -7.59 25.12
C HIS A 567 1.68 -8.25 26.11
N LEU A 568 2.14 -9.31 26.78
CA LEU A 568 1.41 -9.94 27.86
C LEU A 568 1.63 -9.15 29.17
N PRO A 569 0.69 -9.22 30.12
CA PRO A 569 0.91 -8.68 31.45
C PRO A 569 2.17 -9.31 32.04
N GLY A 570 3.17 -8.48 32.34
CA GLY A 570 4.40 -8.92 32.98
C GLY A 570 4.17 -9.39 34.42
N ILE A 571 5.27 -9.58 35.13
CA ILE A 571 5.25 -9.95 36.55
C ILE A 571 4.55 -8.83 37.35
N GLN A 572 3.46 -9.16 38.04
CA GLN A 572 2.81 -8.24 38.98
C GLN A 572 3.31 -8.47 40.39
N SER A 573 3.40 -7.41 41.19
CA SER A 573 3.67 -7.51 42.63
C SER A 573 2.56 -8.32 43.31
N ALA A 574 2.92 -9.45 43.92
CA ALA A 574 2.03 -10.19 44.83
C ALA A 574 2.16 -9.62 46.25
N ASP A 575 1.43 -10.17 47.23
CA ASP A 575 1.61 -9.84 48.65
C ASP A 575 3.10 -10.08 49.04
N GLY A 576 3.89 -9.02 49.21
CA GLY A 576 5.34 -9.10 49.51
C GLY A 576 6.24 -8.48 48.43
N ASN A 577 7.56 -8.77 48.48
CA ASN A 577 8.55 -8.24 47.54
C ASN A 577 8.78 -9.16 46.30
N LEU A 578 8.04 -10.27 46.16
CA LEU A 578 8.18 -11.21 45.05
C LEU A 578 7.02 -11.08 44.05
N GLY A 579 7.29 -11.37 42.79
CA GLY A 579 6.37 -11.14 41.69
C GLY A 579 5.71 -12.41 41.14
N ARG A 580 4.53 -12.26 40.52
CA ARG A 580 3.70 -13.36 39.98
C ARG A 580 3.30 -13.12 38.52
N TYR A 581 3.37 -14.17 37.69
CA TYR A 581 2.79 -14.18 36.35
C TYR A 581 1.30 -14.52 36.38
N GLN A 582 0.52 -13.85 35.53
CA GLN A 582 -0.95 -13.97 35.49
C GLN A 582 -1.49 -14.99 34.49
N GLY A 583 -0.64 -15.69 33.76
CA GLY A 583 -1.07 -16.70 32.80
C GLY A 583 0.10 -17.34 32.08
N TYR A 584 -0.16 -18.43 31.37
CA TYR A 584 0.80 -19.03 30.46
C TYR A 584 1.08 -18.09 29.27
N ILE A 585 2.22 -18.31 28.62
CA ILE A 585 2.43 -17.80 27.25
C ILE A 585 1.58 -18.66 26.31
N PRO A 586 0.58 -18.10 25.61
CA PRO A 586 -0.19 -18.84 24.63
C PRO A 586 0.57 -18.96 23.28
N SER A 587 0.16 -19.87 22.41
CA SER A 587 0.83 -20.07 21.12
C SER A 587 0.86 -18.84 20.19
N PRO A 588 -0.18 -17.97 20.13
CA PRO A 588 -0.07 -16.71 19.36
C PRO A 588 0.96 -15.73 19.93
N ALA A 589 1.16 -15.73 21.25
CA ALA A 589 2.18 -14.91 21.90
C ALA A 589 3.58 -15.43 21.55
N LEU A 590 3.81 -16.76 21.65
CA LEU A 590 5.06 -17.38 21.22
C LEU A 590 5.37 -17.09 19.75
N LEU A 591 4.37 -17.21 18.86
CA LEU A 591 4.50 -16.87 17.44
C LEU A 591 4.96 -15.42 17.25
N ARG A 592 4.35 -14.49 17.98
CA ARG A 592 4.70 -13.07 17.94
C ARG A 592 6.14 -12.82 18.37
N SER A 593 6.60 -13.41 19.47
CA SER A 593 7.99 -13.27 19.93
C SER A 593 9.00 -13.81 18.92
N VAL A 594 8.69 -14.95 18.28
CA VAL A 594 9.53 -15.55 17.23
C VAL A 594 9.58 -14.65 15.98
N LEU A 595 8.42 -14.16 15.53
CA LEU A 595 8.35 -13.21 14.40
C LEU A 595 9.08 -11.90 14.71
N ALA A 596 8.99 -11.38 15.93
CA ALA A 596 9.75 -10.22 16.36
C ALA A 596 11.26 -10.45 16.31
N ALA A 597 11.75 -11.65 16.67
CA ALA A 597 13.16 -11.99 16.58
C ALA A 597 13.65 -11.99 15.13
N TYR A 598 12.86 -12.54 14.19
CA TYR A 598 13.14 -12.44 12.75
C TYR A 598 13.08 -11.00 12.23
N GLY A 599 12.15 -10.19 12.74
CA GLY A 599 12.06 -8.79 12.37
C GLY A 599 13.30 -7.99 12.76
N ILE A 600 13.80 -8.20 13.99
CA ILE A 600 15.03 -7.56 14.47
C ILE A 600 16.26 -8.07 13.68
N ASP A 601 16.31 -9.36 13.35
CA ASP A 601 17.36 -9.90 12.47
C ASP A 601 17.36 -9.18 11.12
N ALA A 602 16.22 -9.09 10.44
CA ALA A 602 16.10 -8.40 9.16
C ALA A 602 16.59 -6.93 9.22
N ILE A 603 16.20 -6.20 10.26
CA ILE A 603 16.60 -4.80 10.47
C ILE A 603 18.09 -4.69 10.75
N ASP A 604 18.63 -5.48 11.68
CA ASP A 604 20.06 -5.48 12.00
C ASP A 604 20.91 -5.82 10.75
N ARG A 605 20.47 -6.81 9.97
CA ARG A 605 21.20 -7.22 8.75
C ARG A 605 21.25 -6.13 7.70
N MET A 606 20.12 -5.45 7.46
CA MET A 606 20.03 -4.45 6.38
C MET A 606 20.44 -3.05 6.83
N TYR A 607 20.22 -2.66 8.07
CA TYR A 607 20.40 -1.29 8.56
C TYR A 607 21.35 -1.15 9.75
N GLY A 608 21.60 -2.23 10.50
CA GLY A 608 22.29 -2.18 11.78
C GLY A 608 21.36 -1.80 12.94
N LEU A 609 21.88 -1.84 14.17
CA LEU A 609 21.14 -1.56 15.41
C LEU A 609 21.22 -0.10 15.88
N THR A 610 21.99 0.77 15.21
CA THR A 610 22.04 2.19 15.54
C THR A 610 20.86 2.94 14.91
N PRO A 611 19.94 3.53 15.70
CA PRO A 611 18.79 4.23 15.18
C PRO A 611 19.20 5.62 14.65
N GLY A 612 19.37 5.79 13.33
CA GLY A 612 19.54 7.12 12.74
C GLY A 612 20.10 7.15 11.31
N LEU A 613 20.06 8.35 10.72
CA LEU A 613 20.70 8.68 9.43
C LEU A 613 22.21 8.99 9.54
N GLU A 614 22.82 8.67 10.69
CA GLU A 614 24.20 9.08 11.02
C GLU A 614 25.26 8.41 10.14
N ALA A 615 24.95 7.23 9.57
CA ALA A 615 25.81 6.50 8.65
C ALA A 615 25.33 6.57 7.19
N ALA A 616 24.62 7.65 6.81
CA ALA A 616 24.10 7.80 5.46
C ALA A 616 25.21 7.93 4.41
N TRP A 617 25.02 7.29 3.25
CA TRP A 617 25.93 7.35 2.11
C TRP A 617 25.15 7.69 0.83
N GLU A 618 25.82 8.33 -0.12
CA GLU A 618 25.21 8.70 -1.40
C GLU A 618 25.07 7.48 -2.31
N SER A 619 23.86 7.18 -2.77
CA SER A 619 23.61 6.10 -3.73
C SER A 619 23.47 6.66 -5.15
N THR A 620 24.35 6.23 -6.06
CA THR A 620 24.35 6.68 -7.46
C THR A 620 23.38 5.92 -8.37
N ASP A 621 22.89 4.77 -7.92
CA ASP A 621 21.96 3.91 -8.69
C ASP A 621 20.48 4.18 -8.33
N LEU A 622 20.25 4.98 -7.28
CA LEU A 622 18.93 5.39 -6.81
C LEU A 622 18.64 6.85 -7.17
N THR A 623 17.36 7.13 -7.37
CA THR A 623 16.85 8.49 -7.56
C THR A 623 16.06 8.93 -6.34
N SER A 624 16.33 10.14 -5.88
CA SER A 624 15.64 10.78 -4.76
C SER A 624 14.24 11.27 -5.14
N SER A 625 13.56 11.89 -4.19
CA SER A 625 12.27 12.53 -4.40
C SER A 625 12.15 13.83 -3.62
N ARG A 626 11.22 14.68 -4.05
CA ARG A 626 10.91 15.95 -3.38
C ARG A 626 9.42 16.05 -3.10
N LYS A 627 9.06 16.81 -2.06
CA LYS A 627 7.66 17.12 -1.78
C LYS A 627 7.02 17.82 -2.96
N GLY A 628 5.81 17.43 -3.31
CA GLY A 628 5.07 17.98 -4.43
C GLY A 628 3.61 17.59 -4.43
N LYS A 629 2.88 18.10 -5.42
CA LYS A 629 1.46 17.81 -5.60
C LYS A 629 1.26 16.60 -6.51
N ILE A 630 0.47 15.65 -6.04
CA ILE A 630 0.12 14.41 -6.73
C ILE A 630 -1.39 14.36 -6.99
N LEU A 631 -1.81 13.52 -7.92
CA LEU A 631 -3.23 13.31 -8.20
C LEU A 631 -3.76 12.20 -7.29
N THR A 632 -4.84 12.46 -6.57
CA THR A 632 -5.52 11.50 -5.68
C THR A 632 -7.01 11.44 -6.00
N VAL A 633 -7.68 10.35 -5.59
CA VAL A 633 -9.14 10.27 -5.63
C VAL A 633 -9.71 11.36 -4.74
N ALA A 634 -10.74 12.07 -5.21
CA ALA A 634 -11.32 13.17 -4.47
C ALA A 634 -12.05 12.69 -3.20
N SER A 635 -11.78 13.34 -2.08
CA SER A 635 -12.44 13.07 -0.80
C SER A 635 -13.95 13.39 -0.78
N LEU A 636 -14.41 14.33 -1.63
CA LEU A 636 -15.78 14.85 -1.61
C LEU A 636 -16.82 13.91 -2.22
N ILE A 637 -16.47 13.16 -3.27
CA ILE A 637 -17.36 12.19 -3.92
C ILE A 637 -16.66 10.82 -3.89
N PRO A 638 -16.88 10.02 -2.85
CA PRO A 638 -16.26 8.71 -2.76
C PRO A 638 -16.86 7.79 -3.82
N GLY A 639 -16.00 7.20 -4.65
CA GLY A 639 -16.36 6.00 -5.39
C GLY A 639 -15.74 5.89 -6.77
N HIS A 640 -15.06 4.76 -7.01
CA HIS A 640 -14.62 4.32 -8.33
C HIS A 640 -15.78 4.36 -9.36
N GLY A 641 -17.01 4.10 -8.90
CA GLY A 641 -18.22 4.11 -9.71
C GLY A 641 -18.48 5.45 -10.40
N THR A 642 -18.21 6.58 -9.74
CA THR A 642 -18.45 7.90 -10.33
C THR A 642 -17.50 8.18 -11.49
N GLY A 643 -16.21 7.88 -11.34
CA GLY A 643 -15.26 8.08 -12.43
C GLY A 643 -15.51 7.14 -13.62
N TYR A 644 -15.93 5.90 -13.39
CA TYR A 644 -16.39 5.03 -14.48
C TYR A 644 -17.68 5.52 -15.15
N ALA A 645 -18.63 6.06 -14.39
CA ALA A 645 -19.83 6.66 -14.94
C ALA A 645 -19.51 7.86 -15.84
N VAL A 646 -18.59 8.75 -15.41
CA VAL A 646 -18.10 9.87 -16.21
C VAL A 646 -17.42 9.38 -17.50
N LEU A 647 -16.57 8.35 -17.40
CA LEU A 647 -15.93 7.74 -18.57
C LEU A 647 -16.97 7.19 -19.56
N ALA A 648 -18.02 6.53 -19.07
CA ALA A 648 -19.11 6.01 -19.90
C ALA A 648 -19.87 7.13 -20.62
N LEU A 649 -20.13 8.26 -19.93
CA LEU A 649 -20.76 9.44 -20.54
C LEU A 649 -19.89 10.03 -21.66
N PHE A 650 -18.57 10.15 -21.45
CA PHE A 650 -17.65 10.62 -22.48
C PHE A 650 -17.57 9.66 -23.67
N CYS A 651 -17.52 8.34 -23.43
CA CYS A 651 -17.54 7.33 -24.49
C CYS A 651 -18.81 7.43 -25.34
N LEU A 652 -19.98 7.57 -24.71
CA LEU A 652 -21.26 7.69 -25.41
C LEU A 652 -21.33 9.00 -26.21
N TRP A 653 -20.91 10.12 -25.62
CA TRP A 653 -20.83 11.42 -26.29
C TRP A 653 -19.88 11.41 -27.49
N SER A 654 -18.71 10.79 -27.32
CA SER A 654 -17.70 10.66 -28.36
C SER A 654 -18.19 9.80 -29.52
N GLY A 655 -18.74 8.62 -29.24
CA GLY A 655 -19.27 7.72 -30.26
C GLY A 655 -20.37 8.37 -31.09
N LEU A 656 -21.34 9.02 -30.45
CA LEU A 656 -22.42 9.72 -31.15
C LEU A 656 -21.90 10.88 -32.01
N SER A 657 -20.94 11.65 -31.51
CA SER A 657 -20.34 12.79 -32.22
C SER A 657 -19.56 12.35 -33.46
N VAL A 658 -18.79 11.26 -33.37
CA VAL A 658 -18.07 10.67 -34.51
C VAL A 658 -19.05 10.14 -35.56
N VAL A 659 -20.09 9.40 -35.15
CA VAL A 659 -21.11 8.88 -36.08
C VAL A 659 -21.78 10.03 -36.83
N LEU A 660 -22.19 11.09 -36.13
CA LEU A 660 -22.81 12.26 -36.76
C LEU A 660 -21.85 13.02 -37.69
N GLY A 661 -20.60 13.20 -37.27
CA GLY A 661 -19.56 13.83 -38.08
C GLY A 661 -19.30 13.09 -39.39
N LEU A 662 -19.22 11.75 -39.35
CA LEU A 662 -18.99 10.93 -40.53
C LEU A 662 -20.20 10.90 -41.48
N VAL A 663 -21.42 10.74 -40.94
CA VAL A 663 -22.65 10.57 -41.75
C VAL A 663 -23.13 11.88 -42.38
N TYR A 664 -23.03 12.99 -41.63
CA TYR A 664 -23.62 14.27 -42.01
C TYR A 664 -22.61 15.40 -42.19
N GLY A 665 -21.46 15.36 -41.51
CA GLY A 665 -20.52 16.48 -41.48
C GLY A 665 -19.83 16.81 -42.81
N PHE A 666 -19.65 15.85 -43.71
CA PHE A 666 -19.02 16.08 -45.02
C PHE A 666 -20.00 16.48 -46.14
N ARG A 667 -21.30 16.61 -45.82
CA ARG A 667 -22.32 17.02 -46.79
C ARG A 667 -22.15 18.50 -47.15
N LYS A 668 -22.47 18.85 -48.39
CA LYS A 668 -22.45 20.26 -48.83
C LYS A 668 -23.66 20.99 -48.23
N ARG A 669 -23.46 22.18 -47.69
CA ARG A 669 -24.51 22.97 -47.02
C ARG A 669 -24.42 24.47 -47.39
N PRO A 670 -25.53 25.22 -47.29
CA PRO A 670 -25.63 26.61 -47.77
C PRO A 670 -25.08 27.63 -46.77
N SER A 671 -24.96 27.26 -45.50
CA SER A 671 -24.39 28.10 -44.46
C SER A 671 -23.62 27.26 -43.44
N ASP A 672 -22.74 27.91 -42.69
CA ASP A 672 -21.94 27.28 -41.65
C ASP A 672 -22.74 26.99 -40.37
N LYS A 673 -23.72 27.86 -40.05
CA LYS A 673 -24.69 27.73 -38.96
C LYS A 673 -26.05 28.32 -39.39
N LEU A 674 -27.10 27.97 -38.65
CA LEU A 674 -28.44 28.54 -38.84
C LEU A 674 -28.56 29.88 -38.09
N ASP A 675 -27.92 30.93 -38.60
CA ASP A 675 -27.84 32.23 -37.94
C ASP A 675 -28.97 33.20 -38.31
N GLY A 676 -29.01 34.33 -37.60
CA GLY A 676 -29.99 35.40 -37.84
C GLY A 676 -29.96 35.93 -39.26
N TYR A 677 -28.82 35.86 -39.97
CA TYR A 677 -28.76 36.25 -41.38
C TYR A 677 -29.49 35.24 -42.29
N SER A 678 -29.28 33.93 -42.06
CA SER A 678 -30.03 32.89 -42.77
C SER A 678 -31.54 32.97 -42.50
N MET A 679 -31.94 33.29 -41.26
CA MET A 679 -33.33 33.51 -40.87
C MET A 679 -33.90 34.81 -41.44
N PHE A 680 -33.12 35.90 -41.49
CA PHE A 680 -33.54 37.17 -42.07
C PHE A 680 -33.81 37.02 -43.56
N LYS A 681 -32.91 36.34 -44.29
CA LYS A 681 -33.11 36.01 -45.69
C LYS A 681 -34.37 35.16 -45.89
N GLN A 682 -34.58 34.15 -45.04
CA GLN A 682 -35.79 33.33 -45.08
C GLN A 682 -37.06 34.15 -44.78
N GLY A 683 -37.01 35.07 -43.82
CA GLY A 683 -38.12 35.97 -43.52
C GLY A 683 -38.44 36.91 -44.68
N ALA A 684 -37.42 37.37 -45.42
CA ALA A 684 -37.59 38.15 -46.64
C ALA A 684 -38.20 37.31 -47.78
N ASP A 685 -37.77 36.05 -47.94
CA ASP A 685 -38.33 35.12 -48.93
C ASP A 685 -39.79 34.72 -48.61
N MET A 686 -40.18 34.71 -47.33
CA MET A 686 -41.54 34.41 -46.85
C MET A 686 -42.40 35.66 -46.64
N ALA A 687 -41.89 36.85 -46.99
CA ALA A 687 -42.56 38.12 -46.72
C ALA A 687 -43.92 38.22 -47.43
N ASP A 688 -44.04 37.67 -48.64
CA ASP A 688 -45.29 37.69 -49.42
C ASP A 688 -46.38 36.78 -48.81
N ASP A 689 -45.99 35.64 -48.22
CA ASP A 689 -46.89 34.72 -47.52
C ASP A 689 -47.37 35.29 -46.18
N ILE A 690 -46.54 36.11 -45.52
CA ILE A 690 -46.85 36.72 -44.21
C ILE A 690 -47.71 37.98 -44.37
N LYS A 691 -47.65 38.66 -45.52
CA LYS A 691 -48.36 39.93 -45.80
C LYS A 691 -49.89 39.82 -45.78
N HIS A 692 -50.43 38.60 -45.82
CA HIS A 692 -51.87 38.32 -45.94
C HIS A 692 -52.52 37.83 -44.63
N ASP A 693 -51.78 37.77 -43.51
CA ASP A 693 -52.28 37.20 -42.25
C ASP A 693 -52.01 38.13 -41.04
N ASP A 694 -53.03 38.90 -40.65
CA ASP A 694 -53.01 39.88 -39.55
C ASP A 694 -52.67 39.28 -38.16
N GLY A 695 -52.68 37.94 -38.04
CA GLY A 695 -52.38 37.22 -36.80
C GLY A 695 -50.90 37.26 -36.39
N VAL A 696 -49.97 37.48 -37.32
CA VAL A 696 -48.52 37.50 -37.04
C VAL A 696 -48.10 38.80 -36.32
N LEU A 697 -48.81 39.90 -36.55
CA LEU A 697 -48.49 41.24 -36.03
C LEU A 697 -49.07 41.51 -34.63
N ARG A 698 -50.00 40.67 -34.14
CA ARG A 698 -50.58 40.80 -32.79
C ARG A 698 -49.76 40.01 -31.76
N GLY A 699 -48.78 40.68 -31.14
CA GLY A 699 -48.17 40.51 -29.80
C GLY A 699 -48.21 39.19 -29.00
N GLN A 700 -48.60 38.04 -29.55
CA GLN A 700 -48.56 36.74 -28.87
C GLN A 700 -47.12 36.28 -28.74
N THR A 701 -46.82 35.59 -27.64
CA THR A 701 -45.48 35.06 -27.42
C THR A 701 -45.11 34.09 -28.55
N PHE A 702 -43.83 34.11 -28.95
CA PHE A 702 -43.26 33.33 -30.06
C PHE A 702 -43.71 31.85 -30.10
N TYR A 703 -43.87 31.22 -28.93
CA TYR A 703 -44.23 29.80 -28.81
C TYR A 703 -45.74 29.53 -28.97
N GLU A 704 -46.59 30.52 -28.74
CA GLU A 704 -48.06 30.38 -28.70
C GLU A 704 -48.74 30.80 -30.01
N ASN A 705 -48.01 31.45 -30.91
CA ASN A 705 -48.52 31.93 -32.18
C ASN A 705 -48.90 30.75 -33.11
N LYS A 706 -50.21 30.58 -33.33
CA LYS A 706 -50.78 29.50 -34.17
C LYS A 706 -50.40 29.64 -35.64
N THR A 707 -50.21 30.87 -36.12
CA THR A 707 -49.86 31.19 -37.50
C THR A 707 -48.43 30.74 -37.82
N LEU A 708 -47.47 30.99 -36.91
CA LEU A 708 -46.09 30.50 -37.04
C LEU A 708 -45.98 28.97 -36.98
N ARG A 709 -46.91 28.28 -36.31
CA ARG A 709 -46.95 26.81 -36.29
C ARG A 709 -47.52 26.20 -37.57
N ALA A 710 -48.35 26.95 -38.31
CA ALA A 710 -48.95 26.51 -39.56
C ALA A 710 -47.99 26.64 -40.75
N LEU A 711 -46.97 27.49 -40.65
CA LEU A 711 -45.96 27.67 -41.69
C LEU A 711 -44.98 26.48 -41.75
N PRO A 712 -44.64 26.01 -42.97
CA PRO A 712 -43.76 24.86 -43.15
C PRO A 712 -42.34 25.14 -42.64
N GLY A 713 -41.79 24.20 -41.88
CA GLY A 713 -40.36 24.19 -41.54
C GLY A 713 -39.50 23.75 -42.71
N ARG A 714 -38.20 24.09 -42.68
CA ARG A 714 -37.26 23.75 -43.74
C ARG A 714 -36.48 22.47 -43.46
#